data_AF-A0A9W8WIL6-F1
#
_entry.id   AF-A0A9W8WIL6-F1
#
_cell.length_a   1.000
_cell.length_b   1.000
_cell.length_c   1.000
_cell.angle_alpha   90.00
_cell.angle_beta   90.00
_cell.angle_gamma   90.00
#
_symmetry.space_group_name_H-M   'P 1'
#
loop_
_entity.id
_entity.type
_entity.pdbx_description
1 polymer ?
#
loop_
_entity_poly.entity_id
_entity_poly.type
_entity_poly.pdbx_seq_one_letter_code
_entity_poly.pdbx_strand_id
1 'polypeptide(L)'
;MSSDGLNVIALISGGKDSFFSLIHCIEHGHRIVALANLFPADEDASQEQEHAQEQSPCRGQDATTEPETNPRASSALPSPAGLQVIDPATWAAQPEAEGRGHGEPDRDLNSFMYQTVGHEVLPLYAAATGLPLYRLPITGRAVRHERDYDATTMADAQDNDETESMLPLLKAIVARHPEANALCAGAILSTYQRTRVESIALRLGLTPLAYLWQYPILPPPFAATASDTQLLADMANAGLEARIIKVASAGLDEDYLWERVSSEAGARRVKSALRKFGAAEGAAALGEGGEFETLVVDGPLRVFKKRINVPDEGRKVVREGGGCSWLLLGGARLEEKPDSAQAQEPTVRIPDLLDPRFQAVLDELLSAPWATQDTNVSHSARQPTPFVRSAGTAAAVIDLHRWSVLPDLRTSETSIQEQTAQVVAKIRSLVLEASIDPSQIISTIIVLRRMADFPTVNGEYGKLFPKPNPPARVTISCGDLLPDGVSIAVYLTAPVSRASDDRNGLHVQSRSYWAPANIGPYSQAIDVPVMIRQQATGLRCISIAGQIPLIPATMLLPVPSETSHELQVALSLQHLWRVGQELKIQFWTSSVAYFPRATSPDEMQRSAQIAGHAWKKAHGSPDEEEDNDNGPDPWDLKYNPAYMTLAANDEKPAKIPDWEVLTLRQQNEPDTCVPPTFAVEVEELPRQSDVEWHAHNGLSKVDDASLVMISPPEVGIPGWNAWHAIVQAASGTVIYSTMAYFCEETSQPFALGGLEADMSKALDESIRQLRPNELEISLGKSSLVYVDAAQVRSLWEHANTPTGLAIIPCRSIWSPAGQRIAVVGLFETILSQES
;
A
#
# COMPACT_ATOMS: atom_id res chain seq x y z
N MET A 1 -0.54 1.30 -26.20
CA MET A 1 -0.62 2.77 -26.25
C MET A 1 0.56 3.28 -25.44
N SER A 2 1.40 4.15 -26.00
CA SER A 2 2.46 4.83 -25.25
C SER A 2 1.85 5.47 -24.00
N SER A 3 2.46 5.33 -22.83
CA SER A 3 2.05 6.13 -21.67
C SER A 3 2.26 7.60 -22.04
N ASP A 4 1.19 8.35 -22.25
CA ASP A 4 1.29 9.79 -22.45
C ASP A 4 2.03 10.38 -21.23
N GLY A 5 3.12 11.09 -21.50
CA GLY A 5 3.91 11.72 -20.44
C GLY A 5 3.05 12.68 -19.62
N LEU A 6 3.18 12.64 -18.30
CA LEU A 6 2.45 13.54 -17.39
C LEU A 6 3.10 14.93 -17.36
N ASN A 7 2.31 15.94 -17.02
CA ASN A 7 2.78 17.29 -16.73
C ASN A 7 2.83 17.47 -15.20
N VAL A 8 4.05 17.50 -14.66
CA VAL A 8 4.31 17.27 -13.25
C VAL A 8 4.69 18.58 -12.55
N ILE A 9 4.02 18.87 -11.44
CA ILE A 9 4.49 19.81 -10.43
C ILE A 9 5.43 19.04 -9.50
N ALA A 10 6.65 19.51 -9.29
CA ALA A 10 7.59 18.86 -8.38
C ALA A 10 7.62 19.60 -7.04
N LEU A 11 7.23 18.92 -5.96
CA LEU A 11 7.38 19.44 -4.60
C LEU A 11 8.84 19.30 -4.18
N ILE A 12 9.51 20.43 -3.93
CA ILE A 12 10.94 20.47 -3.60
C ILE A 12 11.19 21.08 -2.22
N SER A 13 12.09 20.45 -1.48
CA SER A 13 12.65 20.96 -0.22
C SER A 13 14.09 21.45 -0.37
N GLY A 14 14.73 21.17 -1.51
CA GLY A 14 16.18 21.31 -1.67
C GLY A 14 16.95 20.02 -1.37
N GLY A 15 16.33 19.07 -0.66
CA GLY A 15 16.94 17.79 -0.30
C GLY A 15 17.10 16.81 -1.45
N LYS A 16 17.99 15.83 -1.24
CA LYS A 16 18.35 14.76 -2.18
C LYS A 16 17.13 14.03 -2.76
N ASP A 17 16.13 13.78 -1.94
CA ASP A 17 15.00 12.90 -2.30
C ASP A 17 14.05 13.58 -3.28
N SER A 18 13.79 14.88 -3.06
CA SER A 18 12.94 15.67 -3.94
C SER A 18 13.47 15.74 -5.37
N PHE A 19 14.79 15.94 -5.53
CA PHE A 19 15.41 15.98 -6.86
C PHE A 19 15.59 14.59 -7.49
N PHE A 20 15.85 13.56 -6.69
CA PHE A 20 15.94 12.20 -7.22
C PHE A 20 14.58 11.68 -7.72
N SER A 21 13.50 11.97 -6.98
CA SER A 21 12.13 11.67 -7.42
C SER A 21 11.75 12.43 -8.70
N LEU A 22 12.17 13.70 -8.82
CA LEU A 22 12.03 14.51 -10.04
C LEU A 22 12.78 13.87 -11.23
N ILE A 23 14.00 13.38 -11.02
CA ILE A 23 14.76 12.66 -12.06
C ILE A 23 14.00 11.42 -12.54
N HIS A 24 13.41 10.63 -11.64
CA HIS A 24 12.59 9.49 -12.05
C HIS A 24 11.36 9.89 -12.87
N CYS A 25 10.72 11.03 -12.57
CA CYS A 25 9.64 11.54 -13.43
C CYS A 25 10.12 11.76 -14.87
N ILE A 26 11.33 12.31 -15.04
CA ILE A 26 11.92 12.53 -16.36
C ILE A 26 12.24 11.19 -17.05
N GLU A 27 12.76 10.20 -16.32
CA GLU A 27 13.00 8.84 -16.87
C GLU A 27 11.72 8.17 -17.38
N HIS A 28 10.59 8.39 -16.71
CA HIS A 28 9.27 7.93 -17.17
C HIS A 28 8.66 8.81 -18.27
N GLY A 29 9.45 9.70 -18.88
CA GLY A 29 9.03 10.56 -19.99
C GLY A 29 8.05 11.66 -19.59
N HIS A 30 7.96 12.01 -18.30
CA HIS A 30 7.10 13.09 -17.83
C HIS A 30 7.80 14.45 -17.97
N ARG A 31 7.01 15.51 -18.16
CA ARG A 31 7.49 16.89 -18.27
C ARG A 31 7.28 17.60 -16.94
N ILE A 32 8.36 18.12 -16.35
CA ILE A 32 8.26 18.98 -15.17
C ILE A 32 7.83 20.39 -15.62
N VAL A 33 6.75 20.91 -15.04
CA VAL A 33 6.18 22.22 -15.44
C VAL A 33 6.49 23.32 -14.44
N ALA A 34 6.60 22.98 -13.16
CA ALA A 34 6.84 23.93 -12.08
C ALA A 34 7.47 23.24 -10.87
N LEU A 35 8.22 24.03 -10.10
CA LEU A 35 8.71 23.68 -8.78
C LEU A 35 7.80 24.32 -7.73
N ALA A 36 7.42 23.56 -6.70
CA ALA A 36 6.62 24.01 -5.58
C ALA A 36 7.43 23.89 -4.29
N ASN A 37 7.43 24.92 -3.45
CA ASN A 37 8.12 24.89 -2.17
C ASN A 37 7.29 25.58 -1.07
N LEU A 38 7.33 25.01 0.13
CA LEU A 38 6.84 25.65 1.34
C LEU A 38 8.04 26.02 2.21
N PHE A 39 8.01 27.19 2.85
CA PHE A 39 9.15 27.72 3.63
C PHE A 39 8.69 28.33 4.97
N PRO A 40 9.57 28.43 5.98
CA PRO A 40 9.28 29.13 7.23
C PRO A 40 8.74 30.55 7.04
N ALA A 41 7.79 31.00 7.87
CA ALA A 41 7.36 32.40 7.89
C ALA A 41 8.31 33.24 8.77
N ASP A 42 8.60 34.48 8.38
CA ASP A 42 9.35 35.43 9.22
C ASP A 42 8.46 35.91 10.39
N GLU A 43 8.90 35.74 11.65
CA GLU A 43 8.09 36.10 12.84
C GLU A 43 7.73 37.61 12.87
N ASP A 44 8.53 38.48 12.24
CA ASP A 44 8.32 39.93 12.18
C ASP A 44 7.07 40.35 11.38
N ALA A 45 6.61 39.53 10.41
CA ALA A 45 5.42 39.85 9.61
C ALA A 45 4.11 39.56 10.36
N SER A 46 4.15 38.69 11.37
CA SER A 46 3.01 38.29 12.20
C SER A 46 2.57 39.40 13.16
N GLN A 47 3.53 40.19 13.68
CA GLN A 47 3.24 41.25 14.65
C GLN A 47 2.60 42.50 14.01
N GLU A 48 2.88 42.79 12.73
CA GLU A 48 2.22 43.88 12.01
C GLU A 48 0.74 43.57 11.69
N GLN A 49 0.38 42.30 11.53
CA GLN A 49 -1.01 41.88 11.28
C GLN A 49 -1.89 41.94 12.54
N GLU A 50 -1.33 41.65 13.72
CA GLU A 50 -2.04 41.84 14.99
C GLU A 50 -2.22 43.34 15.32
N HIS A 51 -1.22 44.18 15.04
CA HIS A 51 -1.33 45.62 15.30
C HIS A 51 -2.26 46.37 14.34
N ALA A 52 -2.46 45.89 13.11
CA ALA A 52 -3.40 46.48 12.17
C ALA A 52 -4.88 46.22 12.53
N GLN A 53 -5.18 45.20 13.35
CA GLN A 53 -6.54 44.92 13.82
C GLN A 53 -6.94 45.68 15.08
N GLU A 54 -6.00 46.30 15.81
CA GLU A 54 -6.28 46.99 17.08
C GLU A 54 -6.42 48.52 16.99
N GLN A 55 -6.27 49.14 15.81
CA GLN A 55 -6.46 50.59 15.66
C GLN A 55 -7.54 50.96 14.64
N SER A 56 -8.79 50.90 15.08
CA SER A 56 -9.87 51.76 14.56
C SER A 56 -10.82 52.17 15.68
N PRO A 57 -10.89 53.45 16.07
CA PRO A 57 -11.98 53.96 16.88
C PRO A 57 -13.11 54.48 16.00
N CYS A 58 -14.32 54.09 16.36
CA CYS A 58 -15.60 54.49 15.80
C CYS A 58 -15.75 56.01 15.61
N ARG A 59 -16.22 56.44 14.44
CA ARG A 59 -17.01 57.68 14.30
C ARG A 59 -17.91 57.61 13.06
N GLY A 60 -19.22 57.65 13.27
CA GLY A 60 -20.20 57.72 12.20
C GLY A 60 -20.42 59.14 11.67
N GLN A 61 -20.82 59.25 10.40
CA GLN A 61 -22.00 59.97 9.89
C GLN A 61 -21.93 60.11 8.35
N ASP A 62 -23.07 59.78 7.71
CA ASP A 62 -23.67 60.24 6.45
C ASP A 62 -22.80 60.82 5.31
N ALA A 63 -22.95 60.25 4.09
CA ALA A 63 -23.69 60.88 2.97
C ALA A 63 -23.27 60.32 1.58
N THR A 64 -24.25 59.78 0.86
CA THR A 64 -24.48 59.80 -0.60
C THR A 64 -23.30 60.00 -1.57
N THR A 65 -23.00 58.97 -2.39
CA THR A 65 -22.79 59.12 -3.85
C THR A 65 -22.85 57.78 -4.59
N GLU A 66 -23.51 57.78 -5.75
CA GLU A 66 -23.74 56.64 -6.67
C GLU A 66 -22.48 56.20 -7.45
N PRO A 67 -22.49 55.00 -8.10
CA PRO A 67 -21.29 54.32 -8.57
C PRO A 67 -20.94 54.67 -10.03
N GLU A 68 -19.68 55.04 -10.29
CA GLU A 68 -19.14 55.04 -11.65
C GLU A 68 -18.58 53.65 -12.02
N THR A 69 -19.28 53.03 -12.96
CA THR A 69 -18.92 51.78 -13.64
C THR A 69 -17.66 51.95 -14.48
N ASN A 70 -16.68 51.07 -14.31
CA ASN A 70 -15.63 50.84 -15.31
C ASN A 70 -15.46 49.31 -15.54
N PRO A 71 -15.90 48.76 -16.68
CA PRO A 71 -15.86 47.33 -16.94
C PRO A 71 -14.60 46.98 -17.74
N ARG A 72 -13.61 46.35 -17.09
CA ARG A 72 -12.60 45.45 -17.68
C ARG A 72 -11.59 45.03 -16.61
N ALA A 73 -11.96 44.04 -15.81
CA ALA A 73 -11.00 43.25 -15.05
C ALA A 73 -11.32 41.77 -15.31
N SER A 74 -10.39 41.09 -15.95
CA SER A 74 -10.40 39.64 -16.08
C SER A 74 -10.55 38.99 -14.70
N SER A 75 -11.37 37.97 -14.59
CA SER A 75 -11.53 37.13 -13.40
C SER A 75 -10.23 36.37 -13.10
N ALA A 76 -9.25 37.04 -12.49
CA ALA A 76 -8.11 36.38 -11.87
C ALA A 76 -8.51 36.00 -10.43
N LEU A 77 -8.46 34.71 -10.11
CA LEU A 77 -8.53 34.24 -8.73
C LEU A 77 -7.51 35.03 -7.88
N PRO A 78 -7.88 35.54 -6.70
CA PRO A 78 -6.94 36.25 -5.83
C PRO A 78 -5.76 35.33 -5.52
N SER A 79 -4.53 35.81 -5.77
CA SER A 79 -3.33 35.04 -5.41
C SER A 79 -3.22 34.94 -3.89
N PRO A 80 -2.85 33.79 -3.33
CA PRO A 80 -2.71 33.65 -1.89
C PRO A 80 -1.67 34.64 -1.35
N ALA A 81 -1.95 35.20 -0.18
CA ALA A 81 -1.04 36.14 0.49
C ALA A 81 0.31 35.46 0.74
N GLY A 82 1.41 36.16 0.45
CA GLY A 82 2.77 35.63 0.62
C GLY A 82 3.29 34.73 -0.52
N LEU A 83 2.52 34.53 -1.61
CA LEU A 83 2.99 33.76 -2.76
C LEU A 83 4.17 34.44 -3.47
N GLN A 84 5.34 33.81 -3.45
CA GLN A 84 6.50 34.20 -4.25
C GLN A 84 6.47 33.43 -5.57
N VAL A 85 6.54 34.15 -6.70
CA VAL A 85 6.64 33.58 -8.04
C VAL A 85 7.99 33.99 -8.63
N ILE A 86 8.85 33.00 -8.86
CA ILE A 86 10.22 33.21 -9.36
C ILE A 86 10.30 32.63 -10.76
N ASP A 87 10.41 33.51 -11.74
CA ASP A 87 10.63 33.14 -13.14
C ASP A 87 12.14 32.94 -13.39
N PRO A 88 12.54 31.82 -14.01
CA PRO A 88 13.96 31.50 -14.24
C PRO A 88 14.68 32.53 -15.12
N ALA A 89 13.98 33.26 -15.99
CA ALA A 89 14.57 34.19 -16.94
C ALA A 89 14.70 35.63 -16.40
N THR A 90 13.86 36.03 -15.44
CA THR A 90 13.80 37.43 -14.97
C THR A 90 14.33 37.63 -13.56
N TRP A 91 14.59 36.56 -12.80
CA TRP A 91 15.08 36.67 -11.43
C TRP A 91 16.57 37.06 -11.40
N ALA A 92 16.85 38.30 -11.03
CA ALA A 92 18.16 38.71 -10.51
C ALA A 92 18.16 38.48 -9.00
N ALA A 93 19.19 37.80 -8.47
CA ALA A 93 19.39 37.71 -7.03
C ALA A 93 19.38 39.15 -6.47
N GLN A 94 18.43 39.46 -5.58
CA GLN A 94 18.40 40.79 -4.97
C GLN A 94 19.72 40.98 -4.21
N PRO A 95 20.43 42.11 -4.38
CA PRO A 95 21.54 42.44 -3.50
C PRO A 95 20.99 42.46 -2.07
N GLU A 96 21.70 41.80 -1.15
CA GLU A 96 21.36 41.81 0.27
C GLU A 96 21.02 43.24 0.68
N ALA A 97 19.85 43.44 1.27
CA ALA A 97 19.53 44.71 1.89
C ALA A 97 20.52 44.91 3.05
N GLU A 98 21.60 45.65 2.78
CA GLU A 98 22.53 46.11 3.80
C GLU A 98 21.71 46.80 4.92
N GLY A 99 21.59 46.15 6.08
CA GLY A 99 21.10 46.79 7.30
C GLY A 99 19.73 46.40 7.84
N ARG A 100 19.27 45.14 7.74
CA ARG A 100 18.36 44.61 8.77
C ARG A 100 19.20 44.01 9.90
N GLY A 101 19.12 44.64 11.08
CA GLY A 101 19.92 44.25 12.24
C GLY A 101 19.74 42.76 12.57
N HIS A 102 20.84 42.09 12.91
CA HIS A 102 20.84 40.71 13.38
C HIS A 102 20.00 40.58 14.67
N GLY A 103 18.73 40.23 14.51
CA GLY A 103 17.99 39.47 15.52
C GLY A 103 18.65 38.10 15.72
N GLU A 104 18.34 37.41 16.82
CA GLU A 104 18.77 36.03 17.01
C GLU A 104 18.38 35.20 15.77
N PRO A 105 19.22 34.22 15.33
CA PRO A 105 18.84 33.34 14.24
C PRO A 105 17.50 32.69 14.58
N ASP A 106 16.51 32.85 13.71
CA ASP A 106 15.19 32.25 13.87
C ASP A 106 15.35 30.76 14.18
N ARG A 107 14.67 30.31 15.23
CA ARG A 107 14.66 28.90 15.62
C ARG A 107 14.02 28.08 14.52
N ASP A 108 14.60 26.91 14.21
CA ASP A 108 13.99 26.00 13.26
C ASP A 108 12.56 25.62 13.70
N LEU A 109 11.59 25.75 12.79
CA LEU A 109 10.18 25.40 12.99
C LEU A 109 9.98 23.91 13.31
N ASN A 110 10.98 23.05 13.06
CA ASN A 110 10.97 21.61 13.35
C ASN A 110 9.69 20.92 12.84
N SER A 111 9.37 21.16 11.56
CA SER A 111 8.22 20.56 10.87
C SER A 111 8.44 19.05 10.63
N PHE A 112 7.39 18.24 10.80
CA PHE A 112 7.42 16.82 10.47
C PHE A 112 7.21 16.58 8.96
N MET A 113 6.53 17.52 8.29
CA MET A 113 6.19 17.42 6.87
C MET A 113 7.23 18.07 5.95
N TYR A 114 7.85 19.18 6.36
CA TYR A 114 8.67 20.01 5.48
C TYR A 114 10.07 20.21 6.05
N GLN A 115 11.08 20.05 5.19
CA GLN A 115 12.42 20.53 5.49
C GLN A 115 12.44 22.06 5.40
N THR A 116 12.96 22.68 6.45
CA THR A 116 12.97 24.13 6.71
C THR A 116 14.39 24.71 6.65
N VAL A 117 15.40 23.89 6.93
CA VAL A 117 16.81 24.28 6.86
C VAL A 117 17.27 24.40 5.39
N GLY A 118 18.02 25.47 5.10
CA GLY A 118 18.57 25.76 3.77
C GLY A 118 17.59 26.43 2.80
N HIS A 119 16.39 26.81 3.26
CA HIS A 119 15.35 27.44 2.45
C HIS A 119 15.78 28.76 1.78
N GLU A 120 16.85 29.40 2.27
CA GLU A 120 17.45 30.62 1.74
C GLU A 120 18.06 30.42 0.35
N VAL A 121 18.52 29.20 0.06
CA VAL A 121 19.15 28.83 -1.22
C VAL A 121 18.12 28.50 -2.29
N LEU A 122 16.93 28.06 -1.90
CA LEU A 122 15.92 27.52 -2.82
C LEU A 122 15.47 28.47 -3.94
N PRO A 123 15.38 29.80 -3.77
CA PRO A 123 15.14 30.74 -4.88
C PRO A 123 16.06 30.53 -6.09
N LEU A 124 17.31 30.10 -5.87
CA LEU A 124 18.27 29.86 -6.94
C LEU A 124 17.90 28.66 -7.81
N TYR A 125 17.10 27.71 -7.32
CA TYR A 125 16.72 26.54 -8.11
C TYR A 125 15.93 26.88 -9.36
N ALA A 126 15.19 28.00 -9.38
CA ALA A 126 14.47 28.43 -10.58
C ALA A 126 15.44 28.60 -11.75
N ALA A 127 16.44 29.46 -11.57
CA ALA A 127 17.47 29.70 -12.58
C ALA A 127 18.47 28.52 -12.72
N ALA A 128 18.74 27.75 -11.66
CA ALA A 128 19.59 26.56 -11.73
C ALA A 128 18.99 25.48 -12.63
N THR A 129 17.67 25.31 -12.59
CA THR A 129 16.97 24.25 -13.33
C THR A 129 16.34 24.74 -14.64
N GLY A 130 16.08 26.05 -14.75
CA GLY A 130 15.31 26.64 -15.83
C GLY A 130 13.79 26.46 -15.68
N LEU A 131 13.31 26.12 -14.48
CA LEU A 131 11.90 25.90 -14.17
C LEU A 131 11.33 27.04 -13.31
N PRO A 132 10.06 27.43 -13.48
CA PRO A 132 9.42 28.39 -12.59
C PRO A 132 9.26 27.81 -11.19
N LEU A 133 9.57 28.62 -10.17
CA LEU A 133 9.45 28.24 -8.76
C LEU A 133 8.35 29.07 -8.08
N TYR A 134 7.46 28.37 -7.39
CA TYR A 134 6.38 28.93 -6.60
C TYR A 134 6.61 28.61 -5.13
N ARG A 135 6.58 29.63 -4.28
CA ARG A 135 6.82 29.46 -2.85
C ARG A 135 5.73 30.10 -2.02
N LEU A 136 5.35 29.46 -0.93
CA LEU A 136 4.40 30.00 0.04
C LEU A 136 4.90 29.74 1.46
N PRO A 137 4.74 30.69 2.41
CA PRO A 137 5.09 30.43 3.79
C PRO A 137 4.21 29.34 4.39
N ILE A 138 4.79 28.50 5.25
CA ILE A 138 4.07 27.51 6.04
C ILE A 138 3.22 28.26 7.05
N THR A 139 1.93 27.96 7.06
CA THR A 139 0.99 28.45 8.07
C THR A 139 0.53 27.30 8.94
N GLY A 140 0.38 27.53 10.25
CA GLY A 140 -0.03 26.50 11.19
C GLY A 140 1.13 25.71 11.80
N ARG A 141 0.81 24.62 12.49
CA ARG A 141 1.77 23.71 13.13
C ARG A 141 1.41 22.26 12.78
N ALA A 142 2.29 21.31 13.10
CA ALA A 142 1.93 19.90 13.07
C ALA A 142 0.88 19.63 14.16
N VAL A 143 -0.40 19.60 13.76
CA VAL A 143 -1.52 19.30 14.67
C VAL A 143 -1.84 17.81 14.60
N ARG A 144 -1.71 17.20 13.42
CA ARG A 144 -1.98 15.77 13.21
C ARG A 144 -0.72 14.95 13.11
N HIS A 145 -0.55 14.06 14.07
CA HIS A 145 0.56 13.09 14.12
C HIS A 145 0.16 11.69 13.62
N GLU A 146 -1.11 11.49 13.25
CA GLU A 146 -1.61 10.23 12.71
C GLU A 146 -0.94 9.87 11.38
N ARG A 147 -0.70 8.56 11.19
CA ARG A 147 -0.12 7.99 9.97
C ARG A 147 -0.99 8.26 8.74
N ASP A 148 -2.30 8.09 8.90
CA ASP A 148 -3.30 8.27 7.84
C ASP A 148 -3.95 9.66 7.97
N TYR A 149 -4.22 10.33 6.85
CA TYR A 149 -4.65 11.74 6.87
C TYR A 149 -6.12 11.91 6.49
N ASP A 150 -6.95 12.31 7.46
CA ASP A 150 -8.36 12.67 7.27
C ASP A 150 -8.55 14.19 7.21
N ALA A 151 -8.89 14.70 6.02
CA ALA A 151 -9.13 16.13 5.79
C ALA A 151 -10.53 16.61 6.23
N THR A 152 -11.47 15.70 6.54
CA THR A 152 -12.88 16.06 6.81
C THR A 152 -13.11 16.62 8.20
N THR A 153 -12.24 16.29 9.14
CA THR A 153 -12.28 16.75 10.54
C THR A 153 -11.72 18.17 10.72
N MET A 154 -11.42 18.88 9.62
CA MET A 154 -10.97 20.28 9.61
C MET A 154 -12.09 21.31 9.76
N ALA A 155 -13.37 20.91 9.65
CA ALA A 155 -14.50 21.84 9.75
C ALA A 155 -14.70 22.44 11.16
N ASP A 156 -14.15 21.78 12.21
CA ASP A 156 -14.41 22.12 13.61
C ASP A 156 -13.15 22.55 14.41
N ALA A 157 -11.96 22.60 13.80
CA ALA A 157 -10.71 22.92 14.50
C ALA A 157 -10.30 24.39 14.33
N GLN A 158 -9.95 25.04 15.46
CA GLN A 158 -9.44 26.42 15.49
C GLN A 158 -7.99 26.56 15.02
N ASP A 159 -7.24 25.46 14.92
CA ASP A 159 -5.83 25.42 14.52
C ASP A 159 -5.66 24.78 13.13
N ASN A 160 -4.99 25.50 12.22
CA ASN A 160 -4.65 25.00 10.89
C ASN A 160 -3.45 24.04 10.95
N ASP A 161 -3.60 22.85 10.37
CA ASP A 161 -2.52 21.86 10.23
C ASP A 161 -1.55 22.25 9.09
N GLU A 162 -0.25 22.08 9.30
CA GLU A 162 0.81 22.46 8.34
C GLU A 162 0.62 21.83 6.94
N THR A 163 -0.01 20.66 6.87
CA THR A 163 -0.30 19.96 5.60
C THR A 163 -1.16 20.83 4.66
N GLU A 164 -2.16 21.55 5.21
CA GLU A 164 -3.11 22.31 4.39
C GLU A 164 -2.47 23.56 3.77
N SER A 165 -1.27 23.98 4.21
CA SER A 165 -0.49 25.04 3.56
C SER A 165 -0.11 24.70 2.11
N MET A 166 -0.04 23.41 1.77
CA MET A 166 0.24 22.95 0.40
C MET A 166 -0.92 23.22 -0.56
N LEU A 167 -2.16 23.18 -0.07
CA LEU A 167 -3.35 23.32 -0.90
C LEU A 167 -3.44 24.68 -1.62
N PRO A 168 -3.33 25.85 -0.96
CA PRO A 168 -3.35 27.15 -1.64
C PRO A 168 -2.18 27.33 -2.60
N LEU A 169 -0.99 26.83 -2.26
CA LEU A 169 0.19 26.85 -3.15
C LEU A 169 -0.10 26.09 -4.44
N LEU A 170 -0.51 24.82 -4.35
CA LEU A 170 -0.76 24.00 -5.53
C LEU A 170 -1.95 24.51 -6.36
N LYS A 171 -3.02 25.03 -5.73
CA LYS A 171 -4.11 25.72 -6.45
C LYS A 171 -3.59 26.89 -7.29
N ALA A 172 -2.68 27.70 -6.72
CA ALA A 172 -2.09 28.83 -7.43
C ALA A 172 -1.19 28.41 -8.61
N ILE A 173 -0.52 27.25 -8.50
CA ILE A 173 0.28 26.66 -9.57
C ILE A 173 -0.63 26.09 -10.66
N VAL A 174 -1.62 25.26 -10.33
CA VAL A 174 -2.58 24.68 -11.30
C VAL A 174 -3.34 25.77 -12.05
N ALA A 175 -3.68 26.89 -11.40
CA ALA A 175 -4.30 28.02 -12.08
C ALA A 175 -3.39 28.68 -13.14
N ARG A 176 -2.06 28.58 -12.99
CA ARG A 176 -1.06 29.14 -13.91
C ARG A 176 -0.55 28.12 -14.93
N HIS A 177 -0.60 26.84 -14.57
CA HIS A 177 -0.20 25.67 -15.38
C HIS A 177 -1.41 24.72 -15.49
N PRO A 178 -2.46 25.10 -16.23
CA PRO A 178 -3.69 24.31 -16.34
C PRO A 178 -3.47 22.94 -17.00
N GLU A 179 -2.33 22.73 -17.67
CA GLU A 179 -1.95 21.44 -18.23
C GLU A 179 -1.36 20.47 -17.19
N ALA A 180 -1.04 20.94 -15.98
CA ALA A 180 -0.52 20.11 -14.89
C ALA A 180 -1.56 19.06 -14.48
N ASN A 181 -1.13 17.79 -14.41
CA ASN A 181 -2.00 16.67 -14.08
C ASN A 181 -1.35 15.69 -13.09
N ALA A 182 -0.18 16.03 -12.54
CA ALA A 182 0.55 15.20 -11.58
C ALA A 182 1.35 16.03 -10.56
N LEU A 183 1.57 15.45 -9.38
CA LEU A 183 2.38 15.99 -8.31
C LEU A 183 3.44 14.96 -7.89
N CYS A 184 4.70 15.34 -7.93
CA CYS A 184 5.82 14.49 -7.50
C CYS A 184 6.33 14.92 -6.12
N ALA A 185 6.60 13.94 -5.25
CA ALA A 185 7.23 14.12 -3.94
C ALA A 185 8.34 13.09 -3.68
N GLY A 186 9.22 13.41 -2.73
CA GLY A 186 10.43 12.64 -2.40
C GLY A 186 10.33 11.72 -1.18
N ALA A 187 9.14 11.29 -0.74
CA ALA A 187 9.03 10.38 0.40
C ALA A 187 9.60 8.99 0.06
N ILE A 188 10.48 8.44 0.90
CA ILE A 188 11.09 7.11 0.70
C ILE A 188 10.40 6.04 1.55
N LEU A 189 10.38 6.19 2.88
CA LEU A 189 9.81 5.22 3.83
C LEU A 189 8.82 5.86 4.84
N SER A 190 8.69 7.19 4.87
CA SER A 190 7.63 7.89 5.62
C SER A 190 6.22 7.75 5.02
N THR A 191 5.37 6.89 5.61
CA THR A 191 3.94 6.78 5.22
C THR A 191 3.20 8.07 5.54
N TYR A 192 3.58 8.73 6.64
CA TYR A 192 3.00 10.00 7.10
C TYR A 192 3.06 11.10 6.03
N GLN A 193 4.21 11.27 5.38
CA GLN A 193 4.41 12.27 4.34
C GLN A 193 3.69 11.86 3.04
N ARG A 194 3.76 10.58 2.67
CA ARG A 194 3.11 10.06 1.46
C ARG A 194 1.60 10.32 1.47
N THR A 195 0.90 9.91 2.53
CA THR A 195 -0.57 9.99 2.62
C THR A 195 -1.08 11.43 2.58
N ARG A 196 -0.33 12.37 3.14
CA ARG A 196 -0.62 13.82 3.10
C ARG A 196 -0.51 14.40 1.70
N VAL A 197 0.58 14.11 0.99
CA VAL A 197 0.75 14.52 -0.41
C VAL A 197 -0.34 13.91 -1.30
N GLU A 198 -0.62 12.61 -1.12
CA GLU A 198 -1.68 11.89 -1.85
C GLU A 198 -3.05 12.57 -1.65
N SER A 199 -3.42 12.87 -0.40
CA SER A 199 -4.69 13.52 -0.08
C SER A 199 -4.85 14.88 -0.77
N ILE A 200 -3.82 15.73 -0.72
CA ILE A 200 -3.86 17.05 -1.38
C ILE A 200 -3.87 16.90 -2.91
N ALA A 201 -3.06 16.01 -3.49
CA ALA A 201 -3.01 15.79 -4.93
C ALA A 201 -4.37 15.36 -5.49
N LEU A 202 -5.01 14.39 -4.84
CA LEU A 202 -6.30 13.84 -5.28
C LEU A 202 -7.43 14.88 -5.17
N ARG A 203 -7.43 15.73 -4.13
CA ARG A 203 -8.39 16.85 -3.98
C ARG A 203 -8.25 17.90 -5.10
N LEU A 204 -7.10 17.96 -5.75
CA LEU A 204 -6.83 18.84 -6.90
C LEU A 204 -6.93 18.12 -8.25
N GLY A 205 -7.28 16.84 -8.27
CA GLY A 205 -7.32 16.04 -9.50
C GLY A 205 -5.94 15.74 -10.10
N LEU A 206 -4.87 15.86 -9.31
CA LEU A 206 -3.50 15.54 -9.72
C LEU A 206 -3.18 14.08 -9.39
N THR A 207 -2.45 13.41 -10.28
CA THR A 207 -1.89 12.08 -10.04
C THR A 207 -0.68 12.19 -9.10
N PRO A 208 -0.70 11.60 -7.90
CA PRO A 208 0.48 11.61 -7.03
C PRO A 208 1.55 10.63 -7.52
N LEU A 209 2.80 11.09 -7.55
CA LEU A 209 3.99 10.33 -7.96
C LEU A 209 4.97 10.28 -6.77
N ALA A 210 5.24 9.07 -6.29
CA ALA A 210 6.14 8.81 -5.17
C ALA A 210 7.11 7.69 -5.56
N TYR A 211 7.95 7.93 -6.57
CA TYR A 211 8.84 6.91 -7.13
C TYR A 211 9.84 6.33 -6.13
N LEU A 212 10.19 7.08 -5.08
CA LEU A 212 11.12 6.61 -4.05
C LEU A 212 10.43 5.80 -2.95
N TRP A 213 9.09 5.76 -2.95
CA TRP A 213 8.33 5.05 -1.94
C TRP A 213 8.66 3.54 -1.96
N GLN A 214 9.16 3.02 -0.84
CA GLN A 214 9.63 1.64 -0.68
C GLN A 214 10.76 1.26 -1.66
N TYR A 215 11.50 2.24 -2.20
CA TYR A 215 12.59 1.98 -3.15
C TYR A 215 13.76 1.17 -2.56
N PRO A 216 14.24 1.45 -1.32
CA PRO A 216 15.38 0.72 -0.74
C PRO A 216 15.16 -0.77 -0.54
N ILE A 217 13.90 -1.22 -0.41
CA ILE A 217 13.56 -2.63 -0.24
C ILE A 217 13.46 -3.39 -1.57
N LEU A 218 13.60 -2.70 -2.71
CA LEU A 218 13.56 -3.32 -4.03
C LEU A 218 14.90 -3.99 -4.37
N PRO A 219 14.90 -5.10 -5.14
CA PRO A 219 16.08 -5.91 -5.39
C PRO A 219 17.25 -5.09 -5.96
N PRO A 220 18.47 -5.16 -5.38
CA PRO A 220 19.62 -4.37 -5.82
C PRO A 220 20.03 -4.68 -7.28
N PRO A 221 20.92 -3.88 -7.90
CA PRO A 221 21.37 -4.15 -9.26
C PRO A 221 21.96 -5.55 -9.39
N PHE A 222 21.77 -6.17 -10.56
CA PHE A 222 22.38 -7.47 -10.85
C PHE A 222 23.88 -7.45 -10.56
N ALA A 223 24.36 -8.37 -9.71
CA ALA A 223 25.73 -8.49 -9.18
C ALA A 223 26.18 -7.51 -8.07
N ALA A 224 25.31 -6.62 -7.56
CA ALA A 224 25.63 -5.77 -6.40
C ALA A 224 25.19 -6.43 -5.08
N THR A 225 26.04 -6.41 -4.06
CA THR A 225 25.65 -6.78 -2.69
C THR A 225 24.69 -5.73 -2.14
N ALA A 226 23.55 -6.15 -1.59
CA ALA A 226 22.61 -5.25 -0.93
C ALA A 226 23.33 -4.39 0.12
N SER A 227 23.08 -3.08 0.07
CA SER A 227 23.65 -2.12 1.02
C SER A 227 22.59 -1.11 1.40
N ASP A 228 22.49 -0.80 2.70
CA ASP A 228 21.60 0.23 3.24
C ASP A 228 21.84 1.63 2.63
N THR A 229 23.00 1.85 2.02
CA THR A 229 23.34 3.11 1.34
C THR A 229 23.22 3.03 -0.18
N GLN A 230 22.61 1.96 -0.74
CA GLN A 230 22.49 1.77 -2.18
C GLN A 230 21.77 2.96 -2.85
N LEU A 231 20.71 3.49 -2.23
CA LEU A 231 19.99 4.64 -2.77
C LEU A 231 20.88 5.90 -2.89
N LEU A 232 21.81 6.12 -1.94
CA LEU A 232 22.77 7.24 -2.04
C LEU A 232 23.77 7.02 -3.18
N ALA A 233 24.16 5.77 -3.44
CA ALA A 233 24.99 5.43 -4.58
C ALA A 233 24.23 5.63 -5.90
N ASP A 234 22.95 5.26 -5.95
CA ASP A 234 22.08 5.49 -7.11
C ASP A 234 21.92 6.99 -7.40
N MET A 235 21.74 7.81 -6.35
CA MET A 235 21.71 9.28 -6.48
C MET A 235 23.03 9.84 -7.01
N ALA A 236 24.16 9.32 -6.53
CA ALA A 236 25.48 9.71 -7.01
C ALA A 236 25.67 9.36 -8.50
N ASN A 237 25.26 8.15 -8.91
CA ASN A 237 25.31 7.67 -10.29
C ASN A 237 24.38 8.47 -11.22
N ALA A 238 23.24 8.94 -10.70
CA ALA A 238 22.35 9.86 -11.38
C ALA A 238 22.92 11.30 -11.46
N GLY A 239 24.11 11.54 -10.91
CA GLY A 239 24.83 12.81 -10.98
C GLY A 239 24.46 13.82 -9.91
N LEU A 240 23.73 13.43 -8.86
CA LEU A 240 23.37 14.35 -7.77
C LEU A 240 24.56 14.62 -6.85
N GLU A 241 24.75 15.89 -6.50
CA GLU A 241 25.63 16.34 -5.42
C GLU A 241 24.79 16.88 -4.26
N ALA A 242 24.52 16.02 -3.28
CA ALA A 242 23.80 16.34 -2.06
C ALA A 242 24.80 16.55 -0.91
N ARG A 243 24.65 17.70 -0.23
CA ARG A 243 25.48 18.13 0.91
C ARG A 243 24.65 18.08 2.19
N ILE A 244 25.20 17.54 3.28
CA ILE A 244 24.52 17.56 4.57
C ILE A 244 24.43 18.99 5.09
N ILE A 245 23.25 19.44 5.50
CA ILE A 245 23.02 20.79 6.04
C ILE A 245 22.48 20.81 7.45
N LYS A 246 21.98 19.68 7.95
CA LYS A 246 21.52 19.48 9.33
C LYS A 246 21.89 18.08 9.77
N VAL A 247 22.22 17.92 11.04
CA VAL A 247 22.39 16.64 11.72
C VAL A 247 21.62 16.67 13.03
N ALA A 248 20.91 15.58 13.35
CA ALA A 248 20.08 15.48 14.56
C ALA A 248 20.11 14.08 15.18
N SER A 249 21.20 13.33 15.01
CA SER A 249 21.33 11.96 15.51
C SER A 249 22.60 11.73 16.31
N ALA A 250 22.52 10.85 17.30
CA ALA A 250 23.67 10.38 18.06
C ALA A 250 24.67 9.69 17.12
N GLY A 251 25.82 10.33 16.90
CA GLY A 251 26.89 9.83 16.02
C GLY A 251 27.20 10.71 14.82
N LEU A 252 26.32 11.65 14.47
CA LEU A 252 26.59 12.70 13.49
C LEU A 252 26.78 14.02 14.21
N ASP A 253 28.01 14.53 14.23
CA ASP A 253 28.36 15.83 14.77
C ASP A 253 28.55 16.87 13.65
N GLU A 254 28.97 18.07 14.04
CA GLU A 254 29.16 19.21 13.13
C GLU A 254 30.21 18.93 12.04
N ASP A 255 31.11 17.97 12.22
CA ASP A 255 32.13 17.60 11.22
C ASP A 255 31.52 16.89 10.00
N TYR A 256 30.24 16.53 10.04
CA TYR A 256 29.49 15.99 8.91
C TYR A 256 28.75 17.07 8.12
N LEU A 257 28.63 18.30 8.66
CA LEU A 257 28.03 19.40 7.93
C LEU A 257 28.86 19.69 6.67
N TRP A 258 28.16 19.85 5.54
CA TRP A 258 28.70 20.00 4.19
C TRP A 258 29.39 18.77 3.57
N GLU A 259 29.37 17.62 4.25
CA GLU A 259 29.81 16.34 3.67
C GLU A 259 28.97 16.00 2.44
N ARG A 260 29.61 15.46 1.38
CA ARG A 260 28.89 15.00 0.18
C ARG A 260 28.37 13.58 0.43
N VAL A 261 27.15 13.49 0.96
CA VAL A 261 26.53 12.20 1.27
C VAL A 261 26.18 11.38 0.02
N SER A 262 25.92 12.03 -1.12
CA SER A 262 25.82 11.38 -2.44
C SER A 262 27.19 11.11 -3.07
N SER A 263 28.09 10.55 -2.27
CA SER A 263 29.37 10.00 -2.72
C SER A 263 29.64 8.71 -1.96
N GLU A 264 30.36 7.78 -2.57
CA GLU A 264 30.67 6.51 -1.92
C GLU A 264 31.44 6.71 -0.60
N ALA A 265 32.36 7.68 -0.57
CA ALA A 265 33.12 8.03 0.63
C ALA A 265 32.23 8.65 1.72
N GLY A 266 31.39 9.63 1.37
CA GLY A 266 30.50 10.29 2.31
C GLY A 266 29.44 9.35 2.88
N ALA A 267 28.79 8.54 2.04
CA ALA A 267 27.81 7.54 2.47
C ALA A 267 28.45 6.51 3.42
N ARG A 268 29.66 6.00 3.12
CA ARG A 268 30.40 5.10 4.01
C ARG A 268 30.75 5.76 5.34
N ARG A 269 31.12 7.04 5.33
CA ARG A 269 31.44 7.82 6.54
C ARG A 269 30.21 7.95 7.44
N VAL A 270 29.07 8.37 6.89
CA VAL A 270 27.78 8.50 7.61
C VAL A 270 27.33 7.15 8.17
N LYS A 271 27.29 6.09 7.35
CA LYS A 271 26.94 4.74 7.79
C LYS A 271 27.82 4.27 8.96
N SER A 272 29.14 4.48 8.85
CA SER A 272 30.10 4.08 9.89
C SER A 272 29.90 4.84 11.20
N ALA A 273 29.42 6.09 11.12
CA ALA A 273 29.15 6.93 12.28
C ALA A 273 27.91 6.46 13.03
N LEU A 274 26.80 6.27 12.30
CA LEU A 274 25.52 5.80 12.83
C LEU A 274 25.61 4.38 13.39
N ARG A 275 26.48 3.53 12.82
CA ARG A 275 26.70 2.15 13.30
C ARG A 275 27.14 2.09 14.74
N LYS A 276 27.90 3.07 15.20
CA LYS A 276 28.41 3.12 16.59
C LYS A 276 27.29 3.30 17.62
N PHE A 277 26.09 3.67 17.18
CA PHE A 277 24.94 4.00 18.01
C PHE A 277 23.71 3.16 17.70
N GLY A 278 23.86 2.05 16.96
CA GLY A 278 22.75 1.15 16.61
C GLY A 278 21.79 1.71 15.55
N ALA A 279 22.19 2.73 14.80
CA ALA A 279 21.33 3.41 13.80
C ALA A 279 21.87 3.27 12.36
N ALA A 280 22.69 2.24 12.06
CA ALA A 280 23.30 2.08 10.73
C ALA A 280 22.41 1.37 9.70
N GLU A 281 21.28 0.83 10.11
CA GLU A 281 20.46 -0.02 9.25
C GLU A 281 19.37 0.78 8.53
N GLY A 282 19.12 0.39 7.27
CA GLY A 282 18.03 0.88 6.42
C GLY A 282 17.83 2.41 6.43
N ALA A 283 16.71 2.83 7.03
CA ALA A 283 16.14 4.18 6.97
C ALA A 283 17.07 5.28 7.51
N ALA A 284 17.79 5.00 8.60
CA ALA A 284 18.63 6.00 9.28
C ALA A 284 19.88 6.36 8.46
N ALA A 285 20.46 5.39 7.74
CA ALA A 285 21.58 5.65 6.83
C ALA A 285 21.21 6.55 5.64
N LEU A 286 19.91 6.66 5.34
CA LEU A 286 19.34 7.50 4.30
C LEU A 286 18.81 8.84 4.83
N GLY A 287 18.82 9.07 6.14
CA GLY A 287 18.33 10.29 6.78
C GLY A 287 16.80 10.36 6.91
N GLU A 288 16.08 9.24 6.73
CA GLU A 288 14.60 9.21 6.77
C GLU A 288 14.02 9.48 8.16
N GLY A 289 14.74 9.16 9.23
CA GLY A 289 14.34 9.44 10.62
C GLY A 289 14.66 10.87 11.06
N GLY A 290 15.12 11.72 10.13
CA GLY A 290 15.59 13.07 10.42
C GLY A 290 17.02 13.12 10.94
N GLU A 291 17.79 12.03 10.80
CA GLU A 291 19.18 11.95 11.27
C GLU A 291 20.06 13.02 10.64
N PHE A 292 19.79 13.33 9.36
CA PHE A 292 20.39 14.45 8.65
C PHE A 292 19.47 14.97 7.54
N GLU A 293 19.57 16.27 7.25
CA GLU A 293 18.93 16.88 6.07
C GLU A 293 20.00 17.26 5.04
N THR A 294 19.59 17.39 3.79
CA THR A 294 20.54 17.66 2.69
C THR A 294 20.12 18.85 1.83
N LEU A 295 21.08 19.40 1.09
CA LEU A 295 20.87 20.37 0.02
C LEU A 295 21.57 19.88 -1.24
N VAL A 296 20.84 19.82 -2.36
CA VAL A 296 21.39 19.47 -3.67
C VAL A 296 22.00 20.71 -4.30
N VAL A 297 23.31 20.73 -4.45
CA VAL A 297 24.05 21.87 -5.04
C VAL A 297 24.34 21.67 -6.52
N ASP A 298 24.29 20.43 -7.01
CA ASP A 298 24.42 20.12 -8.43
C ASP A 298 23.70 18.80 -8.78
N GLY A 299 23.42 18.61 -10.07
CA GLY A 299 22.73 17.45 -10.62
C GLY A 299 23.00 17.24 -12.11
N PRO A 300 22.30 16.30 -12.77
CA PRO A 300 22.47 16.03 -14.20
C PRO A 300 21.99 17.20 -15.07
N LEU A 301 22.58 17.43 -16.26
CA LEU A 301 22.28 18.58 -17.14
C LEU A 301 20.81 18.69 -17.58
N ARG A 302 20.09 17.58 -17.63
CA ARG A 302 18.64 17.57 -17.91
C ARG A 302 17.80 18.20 -16.80
N VAL A 303 18.30 18.25 -15.56
CA VAL A 303 17.67 18.91 -14.42
C VAL A 303 18.37 20.23 -14.08
N PHE A 304 19.68 20.23 -13.91
CA PHE A 304 20.47 21.39 -13.50
C PHE A 304 21.27 21.95 -14.67
N LYS A 305 20.89 23.15 -15.14
CA LYS A 305 21.62 23.93 -16.15
C LYS A 305 22.83 24.64 -15.55
N LYS A 306 22.72 25.07 -14.28
CA LYS A 306 23.80 25.69 -13.51
C LYS A 306 23.98 24.97 -12.19
N ARG A 307 25.16 25.08 -11.59
CA ARG A 307 25.42 24.58 -10.24
C ARG A 307 25.26 25.69 -9.22
N ILE A 308 24.93 25.35 -7.99
CA ILE A 308 24.89 26.28 -6.86
C ILE A 308 26.22 26.17 -6.12
N ASN A 309 26.88 27.30 -5.89
CA ASN A 309 28.05 27.40 -5.03
C ASN A 309 27.69 28.20 -3.79
N VAL A 310 27.90 27.61 -2.61
CA VAL A 310 27.81 28.32 -1.33
C VAL A 310 29.23 28.51 -0.81
N PRO A 311 29.73 29.75 -0.67
CA PRO A 311 31.09 30.00 -0.21
C PRO A 311 31.30 29.56 1.23
N ASP A 312 32.54 29.24 1.61
CA ASP A 312 32.87 28.75 2.96
C ASP A 312 32.53 29.81 4.03
N GLU A 313 32.83 31.09 3.77
CA GLU A 313 32.48 32.21 4.64
C GLU A 313 30.96 32.40 4.83
N GLY A 314 30.16 31.88 3.91
CA GLY A 314 28.71 31.92 3.96
C GLY A 314 28.09 30.80 4.78
N ARG A 315 28.87 29.81 5.26
CA ARG A 315 28.37 28.66 6.01
C ARG A 315 28.58 28.87 7.50
N LYS A 316 27.51 29.20 8.22
CA LYS A 316 27.56 29.39 9.68
C LYS A 316 26.86 28.24 10.38
N VAL A 317 27.58 27.53 11.26
CA VAL A 317 26.99 26.47 12.09
C VAL A 317 26.13 27.08 13.20
N VAL A 318 24.89 26.62 13.29
CA VAL A 318 23.94 26.93 14.35
C VAL A 318 23.73 25.66 15.17
N ARG A 319 23.91 25.76 16.49
CA ARG A 319 23.72 24.65 17.43
C ARG A 319 22.39 24.83 18.15
N GLU A 320 21.56 23.81 18.10
CA GLU A 320 20.30 23.77 18.84
C GLU A 320 20.39 22.79 20.03
N GLY A 321 19.43 22.88 20.95
CA GLY A 321 19.34 21.92 22.05
C GLY A 321 19.14 20.49 21.55
N GLY A 322 19.53 19.50 22.36
CA GLY A 322 19.30 18.09 22.04
C GLY A 322 20.30 17.43 21.07
N GLY A 323 21.41 18.10 20.76
CA GLY A 323 22.44 17.54 19.86
C GLY A 323 22.18 17.79 18.37
N CYS A 324 21.22 18.66 18.04
CA CYS A 324 20.95 19.10 16.68
C CYS A 324 21.91 20.24 16.27
N SER A 325 22.45 20.17 15.06
CA SER A 325 23.25 21.25 14.47
C SER A 325 22.96 21.40 13.00
N TRP A 326 22.90 22.63 12.51
CA TRP A 326 22.58 22.94 11.12
C TRP A 326 23.37 24.11 10.56
N LEU A 327 23.34 24.29 9.23
CA LEU A 327 24.04 25.35 8.52
C LEU A 327 23.07 26.46 8.10
N LEU A 328 23.33 27.66 8.59
CA LEU A 328 22.82 28.90 8.00
C LEU A 328 23.68 29.23 6.77
N LEU A 329 23.05 29.41 5.61
CA LEU A 329 23.73 29.53 4.31
C LEU A 329 23.54 30.94 3.71
N GLY A 330 24.63 31.70 3.64
CA GLY A 330 24.70 33.02 3.00
C GLY A 330 25.57 33.03 1.74
N GLY A 331 25.38 34.06 0.90
CA GLY A 331 26.24 34.30 -0.27
C GLY A 331 26.18 33.23 -1.38
N ALA A 332 25.15 32.38 -1.40
CA ALA A 332 24.95 31.36 -2.41
C ALA A 332 24.78 31.99 -3.81
N ARG A 333 25.45 31.43 -4.82
CA ARG A 333 25.43 31.93 -6.20
C ARG A 333 25.41 30.82 -7.23
N LEU A 334 24.95 31.15 -8.44
CA LEU A 334 24.95 30.23 -9.57
C LEU A 334 26.28 30.28 -10.32
N GLU A 335 26.80 29.13 -10.70
CA GLU A 335 27.98 28.98 -11.54
C GLU A 335 27.64 28.17 -12.80
N GLU A 336 28.21 28.57 -13.92
CA GLU A 336 28.09 27.81 -15.16
C GLU A 336 28.77 26.45 -15.02
N LYS A 337 28.18 25.45 -15.67
CA LYS A 337 28.76 24.12 -15.73
C LYS A 337 29.87 24.08 -16.78
N PRO A 338 30.95 23.32 -16.55
CA PRO A 338 31.96 23.11 -17.59
C PRO A 338 31.34 22.43 -18.81
N ASP A 339 31.81 22.79 -20.02
CA ASP A 339 31.40 22.16 -21.28
C ASP A 339 31.74 20.66 -21.25
N SER A 340 30.76 19.84 -20.89
CA SER A 340 30.94 18.42 -20.65
C SER A 340 30.82 17.62 -21.96
N ALA A 341 31.74 17.80 -22.89
CA ALA A 341 31.81 16.98 -24.12
C ALA A 341 32.31 15.54 -23.86
N GLN A 342 32.72 15.20 -22.62
CA GLN A 342 33.31 13.92 -22.23
C GLN A 342 32.81 13.36 -20.89
N ALA A 343 31.80 13.96 -20.25
CA ALA A 343 31.25 13.39 -19.01
C ALA A 343 30.40 12.15 -19.34
N GLN A 344 30.63 11.06 -18.61
CA GLN A 344 29.79 9.87 -18.69
C GLN A 344 28.35 10.25 -18.35
N GLU A 345 27.40 9.80 -19.16
CA GLU A 345 26.00 10.12 -18.91
C GLU A 345 25.56 9.53 -17.56
N PRO A 346 24.83 10.33 -16.75
CA PRO A 346 24.35 9.89 -15.46
C PRO A 346 23.38 8.72 -15.65
N THR A 347 23.59 7.65 -14.90
CA THR A 347 22.75 6.45 -14.96
C THR A 347 21.73 6.49 -13.83
N VAL A 348 20.45 6.37 -14.19
CA VAL A 348 19.37 6.23 -13.22
C VAL A 348 18.95 4.78 -13.21
N ARG A 349 19.08 4.15 -12.06
CA ARG A 349 18.61 2.78 -11.86
C ARG A 349 17.09 2.77 -11.89
N ILE A 350 16.52 1.92 -12.73
CA ILE A 350 15.11 1.54 -12.68
C ILE A 350 15.07 0.14 -12.07
N PRO A 351 14.36 -0.07 -10.95
CA PRO A 351 14.20 -1.40 -10.38
C PRO A 351 13.61 -2.38 -11.38
N ASP A 352 14.08 -3.62 -11.32
CA ASP A 352 13.51 -4.70 -12.11
C ASP A 352 12.04 -4.92 -11.73
N LEU A 353 11.25 -5.38 -12.70
CA LEU A 353 9.81 -5.55 -12.52
C LEU A 353 9.48 -6.64 -11.49
N LEU A 354 10.24 -7.74 -11.53
CA LEU A 354 10.05 -8.88 -10.64
C LEU A 354 11.18 -8.99 -9.63
N ASP A 355 10.81 -9.31 -8.40
CA ASP A 355 11.74 -9.70 -7.35
C ASP A 355 12.35 -11.07 -7.69
N PRO A 356 13.58 -11.40 -7.22
CA PRO A 356 14.24 -12.66 -7.56
C PRO A 356 13.35 -13.89 -7.34
N ARG A 357 12.55 -13.89 -6.27
CA ARG A 357 11.55 -14.94 -5.98
C ARG A 357 10.55 -15.12 -7.11
N PHE A 358 9.97 -14.02 -7.60
CA PHE A 358 8.93 -14.06 -8.63
C PHE A 358 9.48 -14.16 -10.04
N GLN A 359 10.73 -13.73 -10.25
CA GLN A 359 11.46 -14.07 -11.46
C GLN A 359 11.67 -15.58 -11.55
N ALA A 360 12.07 -16.24 -10.45
CA ALA A 360 12.20 -17.71 -10.42
C ALA A 360 10.85 -18.42 -10.65
N VAL A 361 9.75 -17.88 -10.10
CA VAL A 361 8.38 -18.36 -10.42
C VAL A 361 8.12 -18.25 -11.92
N LEU A 362 8.36 -17.09 -12.53
CA LEU A 362 8.14 -16.89 -13.96
C LEU A 362 8.99 -17.85 -14.81
N ASP A 363 10.27 -17.98 -14.49
CA ASP A 363 11.19 -18.85 -15.22
C ASP A 363 10.74 -20.32 -15.18
N GLU A 364 10.20 -20.78 -14.05
CA GLU A 364 9.61 -22.12 -13.90
C GLU A 364 8.35 -22.28 -14.75
N LEU A 365 7.44 -21.30 -14.72
CA LEU A 365 6.22 -21.32 -15.53
C LEU A 365 6.52 -21.37 -17.04
N LEU A 366 7.59 -20.71 -17.48
CA LEU A 366 8.01 -20.70 -18.88
C LEU A 366 8.76 -21.97 -19.31
N SER A 367 9.37 -22.68 -18.37
CA SER A 367 10.23 -23.84 -18.67
C SER A 367 9.47 -25.18 -18.69
N ALA A 368 8.26 -25.25 -18.12
CA ALA A 368 7.54 -26.50 -17.93
C ALA A 368 6.69 -26.92 -19.15
N PRO A 369 6.86 -28.14 -19.71
CA PRO A 369 5.79 -28.77 -20.49
C PRO A 369 4.70 -29.25 -19.52
N TRP A 370 3.58 -28.53 -19.47
CA TRP A 370 2.41 -28.73 -18.60
C TRP A 370 1.59 -30.01 -18.88
N ALA A 371 2.15 -30.98 -19.59
CA ALA A 371 1.50 -32.26 -19.84
C ALA A 371 1.75 -33.22 -18.67
N THR A 372 0.71 -33.43 -17.85
CA THR A 372 0.49 -34.62 -17.00
C THR A 372 1.76 -35.17 -16.35
N GLN A 373 2.32 -34.46 -15.38
CA GLN A 373 2.86 -35.19 -14.25
C GLN A 373 1.66 -35.56 -13.39
N ASP A 374 1.28 -36.83 -13.45
CA ASP A 374 0.51 -37.46 -12.38
C ASP A 374 1.30 -37.16 -11.10
N THR A 375 0.91 -36.12 -10.39
CA THR A 375 1.07 -36.11 -8.95
C THR A 375 0.08 -37.15 -8.45
N ASN A 376 0.47 -38.42 -8.62
CA ASN A 376 0.30 -39.38 -7.55
C ASN A 376 1.04 -38.79 -6.35
N VAL A 377 0.42 -37.79 -5.72
CA VAL A 377 0.54 -37.62 -4.29
C VAL A 377 0.02 -38.95 -3.79
N SER A 378 0.96 -39.88 -3.59
CA SER A 378 0.79 -40.90 -2.59
C SER A 378 0.57 -40.10 -1.32
N HIS A 379 -0.70 -39.74 -1.06
CA HIS A 379 -1.18 -39.50 0.27
C HIS A 379 -0.89 -40.82 0.95
N SER A 380 0.32 -40.98 1.49
CA SER A 380 0.58 -42.09 2.39
C SER A 380 -0.46 -41.87 3.47
N ALA A 381 -1.47 -42.74 3.50
CA ALA A 381 -2.56 -42.71 4.44
C ALA A 381 -1.92 -42.73 5.84
N ARG A 382 -1.70 -41.55 6.39
CA ARG A 382 -1.10 -41.37 7.70
C ARG A 382 -2.12 -40.61 8.50
N GLN A 383 -2.66 -41.31 9.50
CA GLN A 383 -3.64 -40.77 10.41
C GLN A 383 -3.15 -39.40 10.92
N PRO A 384 -3.99 -38.35 10.86
CA PRO A 384 -3.65 -37.08 11.46
C PRO A 384 -3.32 -37.33 12.93
N THR A 385 -2.15 -36.88 13.39
CA THR A 385 -1.83 -36.89 14.82
C THR A 385 -2.76 -35.88 15.50
N PRO A 386 -3.67 -36.30 16.39
CA PRO A 386 -4.57 -35.39 17.07
C PRO A 386 -3.75 -34.37 17.86
N PHE A 387 -4.07 -33.08 17.74
CA PHE A 387 -3.41 -32.05 18.53
C PHE A 387 -4.08 -32.01 19.92
N VAL A 388 -3.41 -32.59 20.92
CA VAL A 388 -3.88 -32.54 22.31
C VAL A 388 -3.24 -31.33 22.99
N ARG A 389 -3.90 -30.16 23.00
CA ARG A 389 -3.76 -29.15 24.07
C ARG A 389 -5.06 -28.38 24.31
N SER A 390 -5.53 -28.50 25.55
CA SER A 390 -6.65 -27.84 26.25
C SER A 390 -8.08 -28.22 25.84
N ALA A 391 -8.87 -28.61 26.85
CA ALA A 391 -10.31 -28.87 26.76
C ALA A 391 -11.06 -27.54 26.63
N GLY A 392 -11.71 -27.31 25.48
CA GLY A 392 -12.51 -26.11 25.23
C GLY A 392 -13.88 -26.54 24.74
N THR A 393 -14.93 -26.27 25.51
CA THR A 393 -16.26 -26.88 25.35
C THR A 393 -17.27 -26.04 24.57
N ALA A 394 -16.90 -24.85 24.08
CA ALA A 394 -17.87 -23.96 23.44
C ALA A 394 -17.27 -23.21 22.25
N ALA A 395 -17.80 -23.50 21.06
CA ALA A 395 -17.50 -22.74 19.85
C ALA A 395 -18.07 -21.32 19.96
N ALA A 396 -17.22 -20.31 19.80
CA ALA A 396 -17.64 -18.92 19.69
C ALA A 396 -17.64 -18.51 18.22
N VAL A 397 -18.58 -17.64 17.82
CA VAL A 397 -18.54 -17.01 16.50
C VAL A 397 -17.49 -15.90 16.57
N ILE A 398 -16.64 -15.75 15.55
CA ILE A 398 -15.79 -14.55 15.44
C ILE A 398 -16.73 -13.35 15.45
N ASP A 399 -16.38 -12.30 16.20
CA ASP A 399 -17.17 -11.07 16.35
C ASP A 399 -17.17 -10.23 15.04
N LEU A 400 -17.57 -10.82 13.91
CA LEU A 400 -17.71 -10.21 12.58
C LEU A 400 -19.14 -10.36 12.03
N HIS A 401 -19.69 -9.25 11.57
CA HIS A 401 -20.86 -9.21 10.70
C HIS A 401 -20.46 -9.52 9.27
N ARG A 402 -21.27 -10.37 8.63
CA ARG A 402 -21.17 -10.66 7.19
C ARG A 402 -22.52 -10.38 6.55
N TRP A 403 -22.52 -9.51 5.54
CA TRP A 403 -23.73 -9.09 4.85
C TRP A 403 -23.61 -9.29 3.35
N SER A 404 -24.72 -9.75 2.77
CA SER A 404 -24.95 -9.82 1.33
C SER A 404 -25.99 -8.74 0.99
N VAL A 405 -25.60 -7.80 0.12
CA VAL A 405 -26.44 -6.64 -0.21
C VAL A 405 -26.66 -6.59 -1.72
N LEU A 406 -27.92 -6.78 -2.11
CA LEU A 406 -28.40 -6.68 -3.49
C LEU A 406 -29.41 -5.52 -3.62
N PRO A 407 -29.56 -4.92 -4.81
CA PRO A 407 -30.60 -3.95 -5.09
C PRO A 407 -32.00 -4.58 -5.03
N ASP A 408 -33.03 -3.77 -4.85
CA ASP A 408 -34.41 -4.27 -4.89
C ASP A 408 -34.83 -4.54 -6.34
N LEU A 409 -35.32 -5.75 -6.61
CA LEU A 409 -35.89 -6.11 -7.91
C LEU A 409 -37.17 -5.30 -8.14
N ARG A 410 -37.15 -4.39 -9.11
CA ARG A 410 -38.32 -3.64 -9.56
C ARG A 410 -38.73 -4.08 -10.97
N THR A 411 -40.00 -3.86 -11.31
CA THR A 411 -40.57 -4.20 -12.63
C THR A 411 -40.04 -3.33 -13.78
N SER A 412 -39.26 -2.28 -13.50
CA SER A 412 -38.66 -1.38 -14.47
C SER A 412 -37.13 -1.53 -14.49
N GLU A 413 -36.49 -1.45 -15.66
CA GLU A 413 -35.03 -1.41 -15.78
C GLU A 413 -34.45 -0.20 -15.03
N THR A 414 -33.83 -0.45 -13.86
CA THR A 414 -33.11 0.57 -13.09
C THR A 414 -31.65 0.63 -13.54
N SER A 415 -31.11 1.84 -13.71
CA SER A 415 -29.73 2.06 -14.12
C SER A 415 -28.73 1.52 -13.08
N ILE A 416 -27.50 1.20 -13.49
CA ILE A 416 -26.46 0.77 -12.55
C ILE A 416 -26.21 1.81 -11.46
N GLN A 417 -26.24 3.10 -11.81
CA GLN A 417 -26.06 4.18 -10.83
C GLN A 417 -27.14 4.14 -9.73
N GLU A 418 -28.40 3.96 -10.11
CA GLU A 418 -29.51 3.84 -9.15
C GLU A 418 -29.40 2.57 -8.31
N GLN A 419 -29.02 1.43 -8.91
CA GLN A 419 -28.81 0.17 -8.19
C GLN A 419 -27.66 0.29 -7.19
N THR A 420 -26.54 0.90 -7.57
CA THR A 420 -25.42 1.15 -6.66
C THR A 420 -25.83 2.11 -5.53
N ALA A 421 -26.58 3.17 -5.83
CA ALA A 421 -27.09 4.07 -4.79
C ALA A 421 -28.02 3.37 -3.80
N GLN A 422 -28.88 2.44 -4.26
CA GLN A 422 -29.70 1.61 -3.39
C GLN A 422 -28.85 0.70 -2.50
N VAL A 423 -27.85 0.01 -3.07
CA VAL A 423 -26.93 -0.84 -2.32
C VAL A 423 -26.18 -0.03 -1.26
N VAL A 424 -25.62 1.13 -1.62
CA VAL A 424 -24.94 2.03 -0.67
C VAL A 424 -25.88 2.48 0.45
N ALA A 425 -27.13 2.83 0.14
CA ALA A 425 -28.11 3.21 1.16
C ALA A 425 -28.42 2.04 2.11
N LYS A 426 -28.60 0.82 1.60
CA LYS A 426 -28.79 -0.38 2.42
C LYS A 426 -27.57 -0.66 3.31
N ILE A 427 -26.36 -0.53 2.79
CA ILE A 427 -25.13 -0.69 3.59
C ILE A 427 -25.10 0.32 4.74
N ARG A 428 -25.43 1.60 4.48
CA ARG A 428 -25.52 2.61 5.55
C ARG A 428 -26.53 2.24 6.63
N SER A 429 -27.70 1.71 6.23
CA SER A 429 -28.71 1.23 7.20
C SER A 429 -28.18 0.07 8.04
N LEU A 430 -27.56 -0.95 7.43
CA LEU A 430 -27.01 -2.11 8.15
C LEU A 430 -25.91 -1.70 9.16
N VAL A 431 -25.01 -0.84 8.72
CA VAL A 431 -23.90 -0.31 9.53
C VAL A 431 -24.43 0.53 10.69
N LEU A 432 -25.46 1.37 10.45
CA LEU A 432 -26.14 2.14 11.50
C LEU A 432 -26.88 1.23 12.50
N GLU A 433 -27.60 0.22 12.03
CA GLU A 433 -28.31 -0.76 12.87
C GLU A 433 -27.34 -1.55 13.75
N ALA A 434 -26.16 -1.90 13.22
CA ALA A 434 -25.07 -2.54 13.96
C ALA A 434 -24.23 -1.56 14.81
N SER A 435 -24.58 -0.27 14.83
CA SER A 435 -23.87 0.77 15.61
C SER A 435 -22.37 0.91 15.28
N ILE A 436 -21.99 0.61 14.03
CA ILE A 436 -20.63 0.76 13.50
C ILE A 436 -20.56 1.95 12.52
N ASP A 437 -19.37 2.49 12.27
CA ASP A 437 -19.13 3.51 11.25
C ASP A 437 -18.76 2.85 9.90
N PRO A 438 -19.16 3.39 8.74
CA PRO A 438 -18.73 2.86 7.45
C PRO A 438 -17.21 2.71 7.29
N SER A 439 -16.39 3.55 7.94
CA SER A 439 -14.93 3.44 7.92
C SER A 439 -14.41 2.20 8.66
N GLN A 440 -15.24 1.52 9.45
CA GLN A 440 -14.88 0.29 10.16
C GLN A 440 -15.11 -0.97 9.32
N ILE A 441 -15.69 -0.87 8.12
CA ILE A 441 -15.83 -2.01 7.20
C ILE A 441 -14.43 -2.55 6.89
N ILE A 442 -14.26 -3.87 6.96
CA ILE A 442 -12.96 -4.55 6.85
C ILE A 442 -12.70 -4.93 5.40
N SER A 443 -13.63 -5.64 4.78
CA SER A 443 -13.50 -6.12 3.42
C SER A 443 -14.82 -6.08 2.65
N THR A 444 -14.71 -5.95 1.34
CA THR A 444 -15.84 -5.99 0.41
C THR A 444 -15.50 -6.79 -0.85
N ILE A 445 -16.47 -7.54 -1.37
CA ILE A 445 -16.41 -8.13 -2.71
C ILE A 445 -17.56 -7.55 -3.50
N ILE A 446 -17.25 -6.81 -4.56
CA ILE A 446 -18.23 -6.25 -5.48
C ILE A 446 -18.31 -7.15 -6.71
N VAL A 447 -19.49 -7.71 -6.95
CA VAL A 447 -19.77 -8.52 -8.14
C VAL A 447 -20.63 -7.71 -9.10
N LEU A 448 -20.14 -7.51 -10.31
CA LEU A 448 -20.80 -6.73 -11.36
C LEU A 448 -21.34 -7.61 -12.48
N ARG A 449 -22.43 -7.17 -13.12
CA ARG A 449 -22.89 -7.79 -14.37
C ARG A 449 -21.97 -7.48 -15.55
N ARG A 450 -21.36 -6.29 -15.58
CA ARG A 450 -20.40 -5.87 -16.62
C ARG A 450 -19.28 -5.08 -15.98
N MET A 451 -18.03 -5.35 -16.36
CA MET A 451 -16.90 -4.59 -15.82
C MET A 451 -16.85 -3.15 -16.38
N ALA A 452 -17.48 -2.90 -17.52
CA ALA A 452 -17.63 -1.55 -18.09
C ALA A 452 -18.34 -0.55 -17.15
N ASP A 453 -19.16 -1.04 -16.22
CA ASP A 453 -19.87 -0.20 -15.25
C ASP A 453 -19.00 0.23 -14.05
N PHE A 454 -17.77 -0.30 -13.94
CA PHE A 454 -16.84 -0.08 -12.83
C PHE A 454 -16.58 1.41 -12.49
N PRO A 455 -16.37 2.34 -13.45
CA PRO A 455 -16.15 3.74 -13.12
C PRO A 455 -17.39 4.40 -12.46
N THR A 456 -18.60 4.08 -12.94
CA THR A 456 -19.85 4.59 -12.38
C THR A 456 -20.08 4.05 -10.97
N VAL A 457 -19.83 2.75 -10.75
CA VAL A 457 -19.93 2.12 -9.44
C VAL A 457 -18.95 2.74 -8.46
N ASN A 458 -17.69 2.97 -8.85
CA ASN A 458 -16.69 3.62 -8.00
C ASN A 458 -17.11 5.01 -7.53
N GLY A 459 -17.75 5.80 -8.42
CA GLY A 459 -18.24 7.13 -8.08
C GLY A 459 -19.33 7.13 -7.02
N GLU A 460 -20.23 6.15 -7.03
CA GLU A 460 -21.31 6.02 -6.03
C GLU A 460 -20.83 5.32 -4.75
N TYR A 461 -20.11 4.20 -4.88
CA TYR A 461 -19.58 3.43 -3.75
C TYR A 461 -18.56 4.24 -2.94
N GLY A 462 -17.74 5.06 -3.58
CA GLY A 462 -16.77 5.93 -2.90
C GLY A 462 -17.43 6.92 -1.94
N LYS A 463 -18.69 7.31 -2.16
CA LYS A 463 -19.44 8.20 -1.25
C LYS A 463 -19.65 7.57 0.13
N LEU A 464 -19.55 6.25 0.26
CA LEU A 464 -19.66 5.54 1.53
C LEU A 464 -18.51 5.87 2.49
N PHE A 465 -17.33 6.25 1.96
CA PHE A 465 -16.10 6.43 2.73
C PHE A 465 -15.61 7.88 2.65
N PRO A 466 -16.10 8.78 3.53
CA PRO A 466 -15.60 10.15 3.62
C PRO A 466 -14.21 10.22 4.26
N LYS A 467 -13.80 9.19 5.00
CA LYS A 467 -12.51 9.05 5.69
C LYS A 467 -11.53 8.22 4.85
N PRO A 468 -10.21 8.40 5.05
CA PRO A 468 -9.19 7.53 4.45
C PRO A 468 -9.35 6.07 4.91
N ASN A 469 -8.62 5.16 4.27
CA ASN A 469 -8.65 3.72 4.51
C ASN A 469 -10.02 3.05 4.31
N PRO A 470 -10.64 3.18 3.12
CA PRO A 470 -11.79 2.34 2.74
C PRO A 470 -11.43 0.84 2.86
N PRO A 471 -12.40 -0.08 2.93
CA PRO A 471 -12.14 -1.51 3.11
C PRO A 471 -11.23 -2.10 2.03
N ALA A 472 -10.63 -3.26 2.35
CA ALA A 472 -10.02 -4.12 1.36
C ALA A 472 -11.09 -4.56 0.34
N ARG A 473 -10.76 -4.62 -0.95
CA ARG A 473 -11.77 -4.84 -1.98
C ARG A 473 -11.33 -5.73 -3.12
N VAL A 474 -12.20 -6.67 -3.48
CA VAL A 474 -12.17 -7.40 -4.76
C VAL A 474 -13.31 -6.89 -5.63
N THR A 475 -13.09 -6.73 -6.93
CA THR A 475 -14.17 -6.37 -7.86
C THR A 475 -14.08 -7.18 -9.14
N ILE A 476 -15.05 -8.06 -9.34
CA ILE A 476 -15.10 -9.00 -10.46
C ILE A 476 -16.43 -8.86 -11.20
N SER A 477 -16.47 -9.24 -12.47
CA SER A 477 -17.73 -9.37 -13.19
C SER A 477 -18.11 -10.83 -13.36
N CYS A 478 -19.33 -11.20 -12.99
CA CYS A 478 -19.87 -12.55 -13.19
C CYS A 478 -20.92 -12.61 -14.32
N GLY A 479 -21.07 -11.54 -15.10
CA GLY A 479 -21.92 -11.57 -16.29
C GLY A 479 -23.39 -11.85 -15.98
N ASP A 480 -23.98 -12.71 -16.80
CA ASP A 480 -25.37 -13.16 -16.67
C ASP A 480 -25.61 -14.14 -15.51
N LEU A 481 -24.58 -14.51 -14.74
CA LEU A 481 -24.75 -15.35 -13.56
C LEU A 481 -25.42 -14.61 -12.39
N LEU A 482 -25.45 -13.28 -12.40
CA LEU A 482 -26.28 -12.50 -11.47
C LEU A 482 -27.78 -12.63 -11.81
N PRO A 483 -28.70 -12.51 -10.83
CA PRO A 483 -30.14 -12.59 -11.09
C PRO A 483 -30.60 -11.54 -12.10
N ASP A 484 -31.57 -11.88 -12.95
CA ASP A 484 -32.15 -10.94 -13.91
C ASP A 484 -32.59 -9.63 -13.24
N GLY A 485 -32.24 -8.51 -13.86
CA GLY A 485 -32.49 -7.17 -13.31
C GLY A 485 -31.46 -6.68 -12.27
N VAL A 486 -30.62 -7.55 -11.71
CA VAL A 486 -29.53 -7.19 -10.81
C VAL A 486 -28.24 -6.97 -11.59
N SER A 487 -27.64 -5.79 -11.44
CA SER A 487 -26.37 -5.43 -12.09
C SER A 487 -25.18 -5.36 -11.12
N ILE A 488 -25.45 -5.38 -9.80
CA ILE A 488 -24.45 -5.31 -8.74
C ILE A 488 -24.89 -6.12 -7.52
N ALA A 489 -23.95 -6.85 -6.92
CA ALA A 489 -24.07 -7.41 -5.58
C ALA A 489 -22.83 -7.03 -4.77
N VAL A 490 -22.99 -6.73 -3.49
CA VAL A 490 -21.88 -6.39 -2.59
C VAL A 490 -21.93 -7.30 -1.38
N TYR A 491 -20.84 -8.04 -1.16
CA TYR A 491 -20.60 -8.81 0.04
C TYR A 491 -19.63 -8.03 0.92
N LEU A 492 -19.92 -7.89 2.21
CA LEU A 492 -19.03 -7.17 3.11
C LEU A 492 -18.88 -7.81 4.49
N THR A 493 -17.69 -7.60 5.05
CA THR A 493 -17.32 -8.02 6.40
C THR A 493 -17.05 -6.78 7.26
N ALA A 494 -17.62 -6.74 8.46
CA ALA A 494 -17.49 -5.64 9.41
C ALA A 494 -17.43 -6.18 10.85
N PRO A 495 -16.92 -5.43 11.83
CA PRO A 495 -16.91 -5.87 13.24
C PRO A 495 -18.32 -5.89 13.88
N VAL A 496 -18.53 -6.73 14.89
CA VAL A 496 -19.82 -6.87 15.63
C VAL A 496 -20.04 -5.81 16.72
N SER A 497 -18.99 -5.15 17.17
CA SER A 497 -19.05 -4.06 18.15
C SER A 497 -18.28 -2.86 17.61
N ARG A 498 -18.26 -1.75 18.36
CA ARG A 498 -17.16 -0.77 18.29
C ARG A 498 -15.87 -1.43 18.80
N ALA A 499 -15.47 -2.54 18.18
CA ALA A 499 -14.16 -3.11 18.33
C ALA A 499 -13.16 -1.96 18.12
N SER A 500 -12.19 -1.92 19.02
CA SER A 500 -11.11 -0.92 19.12
C SER A 500 -10.80 -0.23 17.79
N ASP A 501 -10.53 1.08 17.82
CA ASP A 501 -9.96 1.84 16.69
C ASP A 501 -8.61 1.28 16.17
N ASP A 502 -8.13 0.16 16.72
CA ASP A 502 -7.00 -0.65 16.26
C ASP A 502 -7.28 -1.40 14.93
N ARG A 503 -7.83 -0.68 13.96
CA ARG A 503 -7.97 -1.08 12.55
C ARG A 503 -6.93 -0.31 11.74
N ASN A 504 -5.97 -1.02 11.16
CA ASN A 504 -4.94 -0.42 10.32
C ASN A 504 -5.24 -0.72 8.84
N GLY A 505 -5.00 0.25 7.96
CA GLY A 505 -5.07 0.04 6.52
C GLY A 505 -3.72 0.25 5.84
N LEU A 506 -3.47 -0.49 4.76
CA LEU A 506 -2.47 -0.11 3.76
C LEU A 506 -3.22 0.49 2.57
N HIS A 507 -3.07 1.79 2.36
CA HIS A 507 -3.77 2.55 1.33
C HIS A 507 -2.76 3.32 0.48
N VAL A 508 -2.46 2.79 -0.71
CA VAL A 508 -1.49 3.32 -1.67
C VAL A 508 -2.23 3.95 -2.84
N GLN A 509 -1.99 5.24 -3.08
CA GLN A 509 -2.67 6.01 -4.12
C GLN A 509 -1.70 6.65 -5.13
N SER A 510 -0.41 6.72 -4.77
CA SER A 510 0.68 7.22 -5.60
C SER A 510 1.30 6.15 -6.48
N ARG A 511 1.81 6.56 -7.64
CA ARG A 511 2.64 5.69 -8.49
C ARG A 511 4.04 5.58 -7.90
N SER A 512 4.52 4.34 -7.76
CA SER A 512 5.89 4.01 -7.33
C SER A 512 6.37 2.74 -8.04
N TYR A 513 7.56 2.23 -7.72
CA TYR A 513 8.03 0.93 -8.23
C TYR A 513 7.55 -0.26 -7.39
N TRP A 514 6.99 -0.01 -6.21
CA TRP A 514 6.73 -1.05 -5.22
C TRP A 514 5.38 -1.76 -5.40
N ALA A 515 4.27 -1.04 -5.38
CA ALA A 515 2.95 -1.65 -5.54
C ALA A 515 2.05 -0.77 -6.43
N PRO A 516 1.10 -1.37 -7.17
CA PRO A 516 0.13 -0.59 -7.92
C PRO A 516 -0.71 0.30 -7.00
N ALA A 517 -0.87 1.56 -7.41
CA ALA A 517 -1.83 2.46 -6.79
C ALA A 517 -3.25 1.90 -6.91
N ASN A 518 -4.13 2.24 -5.98
CA ASN A 518 -5.52 1.84 -6.10
C ASN A 518 -6.19 2.48 -7.32
N ILE A 519 -7.04 1.71 -8.00
CA ILE A 519 -7.81 2.16 -9.18
C ILE A 519 -9.27 2.51 -8.83
N GLY A 520 -9.55 2.71 -7.55
CA GLY A 520 -10.87 3.00 -7.01
C GLY A 520 -10.82 3.17 -5.48
N PRO A 521 -11.98 3.42 -4.85
CA PRO A 521 -12.07 3.60 -3.39
C PRO A 521 -11.90 2.27 -2.64
N TYR A 522 -10.66 1.85 -2.39
CA TYR A 522 -10.32 0.68 -1.58
C TYR A 522 -8.89 0.78 -1.02
N SER A 523 -8.64 0.10 0.09
CA SER A 523 -7.27 -0.11 0.60
C SER A 523 -6.72 -1.42 0.05
N GLN A 524 -5.41 -1.50 -0.19
CA GLN A 524 -4.76 -2.75 -0.59
C GLN A 524 -4.98 -3.85 0.44
N ALA A 525 -5.05 -3.48 1.72
CA ALA A 525 -5.37 -4.42 2.79
C ALA A 525 -5.84 -3.70 4.06
N ILE A 526 -6.60 -4.40 4.89
CA ILE A 526 -7.08 -3.97 6.21
C ILE A 526 -6.68 -5.02 7.24
N ASP A 527 -6.01 -4.57 8.28
CA ASP A 527 -5.49 -5.35 9.39
C ASP A 527 -6.33 -5.08 10.66
N VAL A 528 -6.86 -6.15 11.25
CA VAL A 528 -7.67 -6.11 12.46
C VAL A 528 -7.22 -7.15 13.48
N PRO A 529 -7.33 -6.87 14.79
CA PRO A 529 -7.09 -7.86 15.82
C PRO A 529 -8.15 -8.96 15.78
N VAL A 530 -7.72 -10.21 15.98
CA VAL A 530 -8.64 -11.32 16.21
C VAL A 530 -9.10 -11.29 17.65
N MET A 531 -10.42 -11.36 17.85
CA MET A 531 -11.05 -11.29 19.16
C MET A 531 -11.87 -12.56 19.40
N ILE A 532 -11.76 -13.11 20.61
CA ILE A 532 -12.59 -14.24 21.07
C ILE A 532 -13.41 -13.75 22.25
N ARG A 533 -14.74 -13.70 22.11
CA ARG A 533 -15.66 -13.19 23.15
C ARG A 533 -15.21 -11.81 23.69
N GLN A 534 -14.87 -10.90 22.79
CA GLN A 534 -14.31 -9.56 23.11
C GLN A 534 -12.96 -9.53 23.85
N GLN A 535 -12.24 -10.65 23.96
CA GLN A 535 -10.85 -10.68 24.45
C GLN A 535 -9.85 -10.80 23.31
N ALA A 536 -8.78 -10.00 23.37
CA ALA A 536 -7.73 -10.01 22.36
C ALA A 536 -6.91 -11.31 22.42
N THR A 537 -6.68 -11.94 21.27
CA THR A 537 -5.89 -13.18 21.16
C THR A 537 -4.39 -12.93 20.99
N GLY A 538 -3.98 -11.70 20.69
CA GLY A 538 -2.63 -11.38 20.20
C GLY A 538 -2.51 -11.52 18.68
N LEU A 539 -3.14 -12.54 18.10
CA LEU A 539 -3.27 -12.78 16.66
C LEU A 539 -3.96 -11.61 15.94
N ARG A 540 -3.47 -11.28 14.74
CA ARG A 540 -4.12 -10.34 13.82
C ARG A 540 -4.47 -11.03 12.51
N CYS A 541 -5.55 -10.55 11.89
CA CYS A 541 -6.08 -11.03 10.63
C CYS A 541 -6.12 -9.88 9.63
N ILE A 542 -5.56 -10.13 8.45
CA ILE A 542 -5.38 -9.15 7.40
C ILE A 542 -6.21 -9.57 6.19
N SER A 543 -7.22 -8.78 5.87
CA SER A 543 -7.99 -8.91 4.63
C SER A 543 -7.31 -8.15 3.50
N ILE A 544 -7.18 -8.76 2.32
CA ILE A 544 -6.43 -8.19 1.20
C ILE A 544 -7.33 -7.96 0.00
N ALA A 545 -7.11 -6.83 -0.69
CA ALA A 545 -7.77 -6.52 -1.95
C ALA A 545 -7.28 -7.40 -3.09
N GLY A 546 -8.08 -7.51 -4.15
CA GLY A 546 -7.66 -8.22 -5.34
C GLY A 546 -6.44 -7.55 -6.01
N GLN A 547 -5.47 -8.36 -6.42
CA GLN A 547 -4.22 -7.91 -7.03
C GLN A 547 -4.24 -8.22 -8.52
N ILE A 548 -4.30 -7.18 -9.35
CA ILE A 548 -4.19 -7.26 -10.80
C ILE A 548 -2.76 -6.93 -11.26
N PRO A 549 -2.28 -7.46 -12.40
CA PRO A 549 -0.88 -7.38 -12.83
C PRO A 549 -0.54 -6.03 -13.48
N LEU A 550 -0.81 -4.92 -12.81
CA LEU A 550 -0.36 -3.61 -13.28
C LEU A 550 1.14 -3.47 -13.00
N ILE A 551 1.87 -2.88 -13.94
CA ILE A 551 3.23 -2.37 -13.72
C ILE A 551 3.10 -1.15 -12.78
N PRO A 552 3.61 -1.21 -11.53
CA PRO A 552 3.36 -0.17 -10.52
C PRO A 552 3.69 1.26 -10.98
N ALA A 553 4.83 1.41 -11.66
CA ALA A 553 5.35 2.72 -12.04
C ALA A 553 4.49 3.43 -13.11
N THR A 554 3.82 2.66 -13.97
CA THR A 554 3.07 3.17 -15.13
C THR A 554 1.55 3.01 -14.99
N MET A 555 1.09 2.10 -14.11
CA MET A 555 -0.31 1.70 -13.96
C MET A 555 -0.93 1.10 -15.24
N LEU A 556 -0.09 0.51 -16.09
CA LEU A 556 -0.46 -0.21 -17.32
C LEU A 556 -0.25 -1.72 -17.13
N LEU A 557 -0.96 -2.52 -17.92
CA LEU A 557 -0.69 -3.96 -18.01
C LEU A 557 0.61 -4.22 -18.81
N PRO A 558 1.29 -5.36 -18.58
CA PRO A 558 2.36 -5.83 -19.43
C PRO A 558 1.98 -5.82 -20.91
N VAL A 559 2.95 -5.52 -21.77
CA VAL A 559 2.72 -5.53 -23.21
C VAL A 559 2.38 -6.98 -23.64
N PRO A 560 1.31 -7.19 -24.43
CA PRO A 560 0.96 -8.51 -24.91
C PRO A 560 2.10 -9.19 -25.66
N SER A 561 2.42 -10.41 -25.27
CA SER A 561 3.47 -11.28 -25.80
C SER A 561 3.06 -12.74 -25.58
N GLU A 562 3.81 -13.70 -26.15
CA GLU A 562 3.56 -15.13 -25.93
C GLU A 562 3.72 -15.56 -24.46
N THR A 563 4.48 -14.81 -23.67
CA THR A 563 4.73 -15.04 -22.24
C THR A 563 3.90 -14.14 -21.32
N SER A 564 2.99 -13.35 -21.89
CA SER A 564 2.26 -12.31 -21.16
C SER A 564 1.34 -12.91 -20.09
N HIS A 565 0.75 -14.08 -20.35
CA HIS A 565 -0.13 -14.75 -19.41
C HIS A 565 0.63 -15.18 -18.14
N GLU A 566 1.73 -15.91 -18.30
CA GLU A 566 2.59 -16.36 -17.20
C GLU A 566 3.20 -15.17 -16.44
N LEU A 567 3.62 -14.12 -17.14
CA LEU A 567 4.10 -12.87 -16.53
C LEU A 567 3.00 -12.19 -15.71
N GLN A 568 1.76 -12.12 -16.23
CA GLN A 568 0.64 -11.55 -15.50
C GLN A 568 0.31 -12.36 -14.24
N VAL A 569 0.37 -13.69 -14.28
CA VAL A 569 0.20 -14.54 -13.09
C VAL A 569 1.29 -14.29 -12.05
N ALA A 570 2.56 -14.25 -12.45
CA ALA A 570 3.67 -14.00 -11.54
C ALA A 570 3.65 -12.58 -10.95
N LEU A 571 3.39 -11.56 -11.78
CA LEU A 571 3.40 -10.16 -11.37
C LEU A 571 2.27 -9.83 -10.39
N SER A 572 1.05 -10.31 -10.63
CA SER A 572 -0.07 -10.12 -9.71
C SER A 572 0.14 -10.86 -8.39
N LEU A 573 0.77 -12.05 -8.42
CA LEU A 573 1.15 -12.79 -7.22
C LEU A 573 2.23 -12.07 -6.42
N GLN A 574 3.20 -11.42 -7.09
CA GLN A 574 4.19 -10.58 -6.42
C GLN A 574 3.56 -9.42 -5.66
N HIS A 575 2.57 -8.75 -6.24
CA HIS A 575 1.88 -7.64 -5.56
C HIS A 575 1.22 -8.11 -4.27
N LEU A 576 0.63 -9.31 -4.29
CA LEU A 576 0.07 -9.94 -3.10
C LEU A 576 1.15 -10.19 -2.02
N TRP A 577 2.33 -10.66 -2.42
CA TRP A 577 3.45 -10.87 -1.49
C TRP A 577 4.01 -9.58 -0.92
N ARG A 578 4.21 -8.55 -1.75
CA ARG A 578 4.72 -7.25 -1.30
C ARG A 578 3.78 -6.62 -0.27
N VAL A 579 2.47 -6.65 -0.53
CA VAL A 579 1.45 -6.22 0.46
C VAL A 579 1.53 -7.06 1.73
N GLY A 580 1.70 -8.37 1.61
CA GLY A 580 1.88 -9.27 2.75
C GLY A 580 3.09 -8.93 3.61
N GLN A 581 4.23 -8.69 2.99
CA GLN A 581 5.49 -8.36 3.67
C GLN A 581 5.40 -7.03 4.42
N GLU A 582 4.83 -5.99 3.80
CA GLU A 582 4.61 -4.69 4.43
C GLU A 582 3.70 -4.79 5.66
N LEU A 583 2.70 -5.68 5.62
CA LEU A 583 1.79 -5.93 6.74
C LEU A 583 2.26 -7.02 7.69
N LYS A 584 3.52 -7.47 7.54
CA LYS A 584 4.14 -8.48 8.39
C LYS A 584 3.33 -9.77 8.51
N ILE A 585 2.65 -10.14 7.43
CA ILE A 585 1.97 -11.43 7.35
C ILE A 585 3.04 -12.53 7.45
N GLN A 586 2.73 -13.53 8.27
CA GLN A 586 3.56 -14.70 8.50
C GLN A 586 2.99 -15.93 7.78
N PHE A 587 1.68 -15.98 7.52
CA PHE A 587 1.06 -17.13 6.85
C PHE A 587 -0.23 -16.76 6.11
N TRP A 588 -0.47 -17.38 4.95
CA TRP A 588 -1.72 -17.30 4.18
C TRP A 588 -2.67 -18.43 4.54
N THR A 589 -3.98 -18.17 4.68
CA THR A 589 -4.95 -19.25 5.02
C THR A 589 -5.45 -20.01 3.79
N SER A 590 -5.64 -19.31 2.67
CA SER A 590 -6.12 -19.83 1.38
C SER A 590 -6.04 -18.72 0.33
N SER A 591 -6.13 -19.10 -0.96
CA SER A 591 -6.19 -18.12 -2.05
C SER A 591 -7.08 -18.57 -3.22
N VAL A 592 -7.48 -17.60 -4.02
CA VAL A 592 -8.15 -17.80 -5.30
C VAL A 592 -7.49 -16.94 -6.38
N ALA A 593 -7.34 -17.51 -7.57
CA ALA A 593 -7.01 -16.78 -8.79
C ALA A 593 -8.26 -16.64 -9.66
N TYR A 594 -8.73 -15.42 -9.88
CA TYR A 594 -9.82 -15.15 -10.83
C TYR A 594 -9.23 -15.02 -12.23
N PHE A 595 -9.85 -15.69 -13.20
CA PHE A 595 -9.54 -15.58 -14.61
C PHE A 595 -10.80 -15.10 -15.37
N PRO A 596 -10.67 -14.24 -16.39
CA PRO A 596 -11.79 -13.87 -17.23
C PRO A 596 -12.26 -15.07 -18.06
N ARG A 597 -13.39 -14.90 -18.73
CA ARG A 597 -14.02 -15.98 -19.50
C ARG A 597 -13.07 -16.54 -20.55
N ALA A 598 -12.79 -17.83 -20.46
CA ALA A 598 -11.90 -18.51 -21.38
C ALA A 598 -12.63 -18.85 -22.69
N THR A 599 -11.86 -19.05 -23.76
CA THR A 599 -12.41 -19.49 -25.04
C THR A 599 -12.73 -20.99 -25.05
N SER A 600 -12.06 -21.77 -24.21
CA SER A 600 -12.28 -23.20 -24.03
C SER A 600 -12.02 -23.65 -22.58
N PRO A 601 -12.59 -24.80 -22.15
CA PRO A 601 -12.27 -25.39 -20.85
C PRO A 601 -10.79 -25.74 -20.68
N ASP A 602 -10.10 -26.13 -21.77
CA ASP A 602 -8.67 -26.49 -21.74
C ASP A 602 -7.80 -25.27 -21.43
N GLU A 603 -8.17 -24.09 -21.94
CA GLU A 603 -7.49 -22.83 -21.62
C GLU A 603 -7.63 -22.51 -20.14
N MET A 604 -8.86 -22.57 -19.59
CA MET A 604 -9.10 -22.34 -18.17
C MET A 604 -8.38 -23.37 -17.28
N GLN A 605 -8.37 -24.65 -17.70
CA GLN A 605 -7.63 -25.71 -17.00
C GLN A 605 -6.13 -25.41 -16.96
N ARG A 606 -5.54 -24.96 -18.07
CA ARG A 606 -4.13 -24.56 -18.14
C ARG A 606 -3.87 -23.37 -17.21
N SER A 607 -4.70 -22.34 -17.23
CA SER A 607 -4.58 -21.19 -16.33
C SER A 607 -4.65 -21.60 -14.86
N ALA A 608 -5.55 -22.52 -14.51
CA ALA A 608 -5.66 -23.08 -13.16
C ALA A 608 -4.39 -23.82 -12.72
N GLN A 609 -3.82 -24.63 -13.61
CA GLN A 609 -2.56 -25.33 -13.36
C GLN A 609 -1.41 -24.34 -13.18
N ILE A 610 -1.27 -23.34 -14.07
CA ILE A 610 -0.25 -22.29 -13.97
C ILE A 610 -0.35 -21.55 -12.63
N ALA A 611 -1.55 -21.11 -12.24
CA ALA A 611 -1.77 -20.45 -10.96
C ALA A 611 -1.39 -21.35 -9.77
N GLY A 612 -1.75 -22.63 -9.82
CA GLY A 612 -1.39 -23.62 -8.81
C GLY A 612 0.12 -23.80 -8.64
N HIS A 613 0.86 -23.92 -9.75
CA HIS A 613 2.32 -24.02 -9.73
C HIS A 613 2.97 -22.73 -9.22
N ALA A 614 2.48 -21.56 -9.66
CA ALA A 614 2.97 -20.27 -9.20
C ALA A 614 2.80 -20.10 -7.69
N TRP A 615 1.61 -20.43 -7.17
CA TRP A 615 1.31 -20.40 -5.73
C TRP A 615 2.24 -21.31 -4.94
N LYS A 616 2.41 -22.56 -5.39
CA LYS A 616 3.31 -23.52 -4.74
C LYS A 616 4.76 -23.02 -4.73
N LYS A 617 5.28 -22.57 -5.87
CA LYS A 617 6.67 -22.10 -5.97
C LYS A 617 6.92 -20.85 -5.14
N ALA A 618 5.96 -19.92 -5.05
CA ALA A 618 6.10 -18.71 -4.25
C ALA A 618 6.23 -18.96 -2.73
N HIS A 619 5.71 -20.09 -2.23
CA HIS A 619 5.86 -20.51 -0.83
C HIS A 619 7.24 -21.11 -0.51
N GLY A 620 7.96 -21.63 -1.51
CA GLY A 620 9.33 -22.14 -1.37
C GLY A 620 9.49 -23.25 -0.31
N SER A 621 10.72 -23.39 0.18
CA SER A 621 11.09 -24.26 1.30
C SER A 621 12.02 -23.51 2.27
N PRO A 622 12.22 -24.00 3.51
CA PRO A 622 13.17 -23.39 4.44
C PRO A 622 14.60 -23.30 3.89
N ASP A 623 15.03 -24.31 3.12
CA ASP A 623 16.39 -24.39 2.58
C ASP A 623 16.67 -23.33 1.51
N GLU A 624 15.65 -22.95 0.72
CA GLU A 624 15.76 -21.86 -0.28
C GLU A 624 15.88 -20.47 0.39
N GLU A 625 15.64 -20.37 1.72
CA GLU A 625 15.77 -19.11 2.47
C GLU A 625 17.17 -18.87 3.02
N GLU A 626 17.94 -19.92 3.37
CA GLU A 626 19.29 -19.77 3.93
C GLU A 626 20.28 -19.18 2.91
N ASP A 627 20.11 -19.48 1.61
CA ASP A 627 21.00 -19.00 0.55
C ASP A 627 20.86 -17.50 0.25
N ASN A 628 19.80 -16.84 0.73
CA ASN A 628 19.57 -15.39 0.53
C ASN A 628 20.00 -14.54 1.73
N ASP A 629 20.27 -15.14 2.89
CA ASP A 629 20.58 -14.41 4.13
C ASP A 629 22.11 -14.39 4.35
N ASN A 630 22.82 -13.51 3.63
CA ASN A 630 24.25 -13.24 3.83
C ASN A 630 24.55 -12.48 5.16
N GLY A 631 23.69 -12.63 6.17
CA GLY A 631 23.85 -12.07 7.50
C GLY A 631 24.80 -12.90 8.38
N PRO A 632 25.30 -12.34 9.50
CA PRO A 632 26.08 -13.10 10.47
C PRO A 632 25.23 -14.25 11.04
N ASP A 633 25.82 -15.44 11.14
CA ASP A 633 25.10 -16.62 11.60
C ASP A 633 24.61 -16.45 13.07
N PRO A 634 23.66 -17.27 13.53
CA PRO A 634 23.13 -17.19 14.90
C PRO A 634 24.19 -17.38 16.01
N TRP A 635 25.34 -17.98 15.69
CA TRP A 635 26.46 -18.13 16.61
C TRP A 635 27.28 -16.84 16.68
N ASP A 636 27.50 -16.16 15.56
CA ASP A 636 28.14 -14.84 15.49
C ASP A 636 27.32 -13.79 16.25
N LEU A 637 26.00 -13.74 16.06
CA LEU A 637 25.11 -12.83 16.82
C LEU A 637 25.20 -13.03 18.34
N LYS A 638 25.42 -14.26 18.79
CA LYS A 638 25.40 -14.63 20.21
C LYS A 638 26.76 -14.55 20.90
N TYR A 639 27.86 -14.75 20.18
CA TYR A 639 29.19 -14.91 20.76
C TYR A 639 30.23 -13.91 20.22
N ASN A 640 29.92 -13.17 19.15
CA ASN A 640 30.81 -12.15 18.61
C ASN A 640 30.53 -10.78 19.27
N PRO A 641 31.46 -10.19 20.02
CA PRO A 641 31.24 -8.89 20.67
C PRO A 641 31.01 -7.73 19.69
N ALA A 642 31.28 -7.90 18.39
CA ALA A 642 30.91 -6.94 17.34
C ALA A 642 29.40 -6.93 17.01
N TYR A 643 28.68 -8.01 17.34
CA TYR A 643 27.25 -8.21 17.05
C TYR A 643 26.38 -8.33 18.31
N MET A 644 26.98 -8.51 19.51
CA MET A 644 26.25 -8.58 20.80
C MET A 644 25.44 -7.33 21.16
N THR A 645 25.71 -6.17 20.56
CA THR A 645 24.96 -4.92 20.80
C THR A 645 23.76 -4.72 19.88
N LEU A 646 23.53 -5.61 18.90
CA LEU A 646 22.38 -5.58 17.96
C LEU A 646 21.06 -6.07 18.58
N ALA A 647 21.01 -6.39 19.87
CA ALA A 647 19.80 -6.83 20.56
C ALA A 647 18.82 -5.68 20.90
N ALA A 648 18.72 -4.67 20.03
CA ALA A 648 17.77 -3.57 20.16
C ALA A 648 16.92 -3.48 18.88
N ASN A 649 15.85 -4.28 18.84
CA ASN A 649 14.70 -4.15 17.92
C ASN A 649 15.00 -4.07 16.40
N ASP A 650 15.99 -4.82 15.91
CA ASP A 650 16.09 -5.08 14.46
C ASP A 650 15.04 -6.15 14.09
N GLU A 651 13.85 -5.71 13.70
CA GLU A 651 12.81 -6.59 13.16
C GLU A 651 13.30 -7.16 11.81
N LYS A 652 13.63 -8.46 11.78
CA LYS A 652 13.92 -9.18 10.53
C LYS A 652 12.82 -8.92 9.49
N PRO A 653 13.15 -8.81 8.19
CA PRO A 653 12.14 -8.62 7.14
C PRO A 653 11.12 -9.75 7.19
N ALA A 654 9.83 -9.40 7.12
CA ALA A 654 8.75 -10.37 7.25
C ALA A 654 8.83 -11.44 6.14
N LYS A 655 8.82 -12.71 6.55
CA LYS A 655 8.90 -13.86 5.67
C LYS A 655 7.50 -14.46 5.45
N ILE A 656 7.25 -14.93 4.23
CA ILE A 656 5.98 -15.57 3.86
C ILE A 656 6.26 -16.85 3.06
N PRO A 657 5.96 -18.04 3.62
CA PRO A 657 5.58 -18.23 5.02
C PRO A 657 6.76 -17.91 5.96
N ASP A 658 6.44 -17.51 7.19
CA ASP A 658 7.40 -17.51 8.29
C ASP A 658 7.49 -18.95 8.83
N TRP A 659 8.60 -19.63 8.59
CA TRP A 659 8.75 -21.01 9.00
C TRP A 659 8.77 -21.19 10.52
N GLU A 660 9.10 -20.15 11.29
CA GLU A 660 9.16 -20.20 12.75
C GLU A 660 7.77 -20.39 13.38
N VAL A 661 6.70 -19.93 12.72
CA VAL A 661 5.32 -20.10 13.22
C VAL A 661 4.78 -21.52 13.01
N LEU A 662 5.37 -22.28 12.09
CA LEU A 662 5.01 -23.66 11.78
C LEU A 662 5.69 -24.64 12.72
N THR A 663 5.07 -25.80 12.91
CA THR A 663 5.70 -26.88 13.69
C THR A 663 6.99 -27.40 13.05
N LEU A 664 7.96 -27.86 13.86
CA LEU A 664 9.19 -28.49 13.36
C LEU A 664 8.95 -29.60 12.34
N ARG A 665 7.85 -30.34 12.48
CA ARG A 665 7.48 -31.37 11.50
C ARG A 665 7.19 -30.76 10.13
N GLN A 666 6.42 -29.68 10.07
CA GLN A 666 6.04 -29.04 8.81
C GLN A 666 7.19 -28.25 8.18
N GLN A 667 8.13 -27.74 8.98
CA GLN A 667 9.39 -27.22 8.47
C GLN A 667 10.17 -28.29 7.69
N ASN A 668 10.17 -29.54 8.16
CA ASN A 668 10.81 -30.67 7.46
C ASN A 668 9.97 -31.26 6.31
N GLU A 669 8.71 -30.87 6.18
CA GLU A 669 7.76 -31.36 5.17
C GLU A 669 7.03 -30.16 4.50
N PRO A 670 7.75 -29.23 3.84
CA PRO A 670 7.20 -27.94 3.40
C PRO A 670 6.03 -28.06 2.40
N ASP A 671 6.01 -29.11 1.58
CA ASP A 671 4.89 -29.39 0.69
C ASP A 671 3.55 -29.63 1.43
N THR A 672 3.60 -29.97 2.72
CA THR A 672 2.40 -30.25 3.53
C THR A 672 1.78 -29.00 4.15
N CYS A 673 2.47 -27.85 4.10
CA CYS A 673 1.99 -26.59 4.67
C CYS A 673 1.63 -25.52 3.63
N VAL A 674 1.69 -25.83 2.33
CA VAL A 674 1.19 -24.93 1.29
C VAL A 674 -0.32 -24.75 1.44
N PRO A 675 -0.83 -23.52 1.66
CA PRO A 675 -2.26 -23.27 1.80
C PRO A 675 -3.04 -23.62 0.53
N PRO A 676 -4.32 -24.03 0.62
CA PRO A 676 -5.11 -24.39 -0.53
C PRO A 676 -5.30 -23.19 -1.46
N THR A 677 -5.19 -23.45 -2.75
CA THR A 677 -5.49 -22.49 -3.81
C THR A 677 -6.37 -23.14 -4.86
N PHE A 678 -7.18 -22.33 -5.53
CA PHE A 678 -8.05 -22.76 -6.63
C PHE A 678 -8.22 -21.61 -7.63
N ALA A 679 -8.59 -21.94 -8.86
CA ALA A 679 -8.86 -20.97 -9.90
C ALA A 679 -10.35 -20.91 -10.19
N VAL A 680 -10.87 -19.71 -10.45
CA VAL A 680 -12.26 -19.50 -10.83
C VAL A 680 -12.34 -18.73 -12.12
N GLU A 681 -13.26 -19.15 -12.98
CA GLU A 681 -13.59 -18.44 -14.21
C GLU A 681 -14.77 -17.50 -13.95
N VAL A 682 -14.56 -16.22 -14.19
CA VAL A 682 -15.58 -15.16 -14.12
C VAL A 682 -15.79 -14.55 -15.51
N GLU A 683 -16.72 -13.60 -15.68
CA GLU A 683 -16.97 -13.00 -16.99
C GLU A 683 -15.82 -12.06 -17.40
N GLU A 684 -15.49 -11.09 -16.55
CA GLU A 684 -14.50 -10.04 -16.86
C GLU A 684 -13.78 -9.59 -15.58
N LEU A 685 -12.53 -9.16 -15.73
CA LEU A 685 -11.69 -8.57 -14.68
C LEU A 685 -11.42 -7.08 -14.93
N PRO A 686 -11.11 -6.29 -13.88
CA PRO A 686 -10.77 -4.88 -14.02
C PRO A 686 -9.61 -4.67 -15.00
N ARG A 687 -9.66 -3.59 -15.78
CA ARG A 687 -8.63 -3.23 -16.78
C ARG A 687 -8.40 -4.29 -17.87
N GLN A 688 -9.28 -5.30 -17.98
CA GLN A 688 -9.11 -6.44 -18.88
C GLN A 688 -7.82 -7.23 -18.60
N SER A 689 -7.43 -7.35 -17.33
CA SER A 689 -6.31 -8.21 -16.93
C SER A 689 -6.64 -9.68 -17.15
N ASP A 690 -5.60 -10.49 -17.34
CA ASP A 690 -5.75 -11.95 -17.49
C ASP A 690 -6.04 -12.64 -16.16
N VAL A 691 -5.65 -12.03 -15.04
CA VAL A 691 -5.74 -12.65 -13.71
C VAL A 691 -5.88 -11.59 -12.62
N GLU A 692 -6.60 -11.95 -11.56
CA GLU A 692 -6.65 -11.20 -10.29
C GLU A 692 -6.42 -12.20 -9.14
N TRP A 693 -5.39 -12.00 -8.33
CA TRP A 693 -5.13 -12.82 -7.14
C TRP A 693 -5.84 -12.26 -5.91
N HIS A 694 -6.37 -13.15 -5.07
CA HIS A 694 -6.96 -12.81 -3.78
C HIS A 694 -6.62 -13.89 -2.76
N ALA A 695 -5.81 -13.54 -1.75
CA ALA A 695 -5.71 -14.35 -0.54
C ALA A 695 -6.83 -13.95 0.42
N HIS A 696 -7.55 -14.93 0.94
CA HIS A 696 -8.76 -14.65 1.73
C HIS A 696 -8.43 -14.06 3.10
N ASN A 697 -7.41 -14.59 3.79
CA ASN A 697 -6.89 -14.02 5.04
C ASN A 697 -5.37 -14.25 5.14
N GLY A 698 -4.63 -13.19 5.49
CA GLY A 698 -3.27 -13.27 6.00
C GLY A 698 -3.24 -13.17 7.53
N LEU A 699 -2.27 -13.85 8.16
CA LEU A 699 -2.13 -13.91 9.62
C LEU A 699 -0.81 -13.26 10.04
N SER A 700 -0.84 -12.43 11.08
CA SER A 700 0.36 -11.86 11.71
C SER A 700 0.27 -11.88 13.24
N LYS A 701 1.42 -11.72 13.91
CA LYS A 701 1.56 -11.93 15.36
C LYS A 701 1.13 -13.34 15.77
N VAL A 702 1.53 -14.32 14.96
CA VAL A 702 1.37 -15.74 15.24
C VAL A 702 2.56 -16.18 16.08
N ASP A 703 2.31 -16.84 17.21
CA ASP A 703 3.37 -17.32 18.09
C ASP A 703 4.17 -18.47 17.42
N ASP A 704 5.45 -18.61 17.76
CA ASP A 704 6.32 -19.66 17.24
C ASP A 704 5.73 -21.06 17.46
N ALA A 705 5.80 -21.90 16.42
CA ALA A 705 5.27 -23.26 16.39
C ALA A 705 3.79 -23.40 16.84
N SER A 706 3.00 -22.32 16.77
CA SER A 706 1.59 -22.31 17.16
C SER A 706 0.62 -22.56 16.00
N LEU A 707 1.11 -22.50 14.76
CA LEU A 707 0.33 -22.75 13.55
C LEU A 707 0.57 -24.16 13.01
N VAL A 708 -0.52 -24.83 12.66
CA VAL A 708 -0.46 -26.11 11.93
C VAL A 708 -1.43 -26.11 10.78
N MET A 709 -0.94 -26.52 9.60
CA MET A 709 -1.76 -26.76 8.42
C MET A 709 -2.14 -28.23 8.33
N ILE A 710 -3.43 -28.55 8.23
CA ILE A 710 -3.90 -29.94 8.18
C ILE A 710 -4.86 -30.14 7.01
N SER A 711 -4.63 -31.18 6.22
CA SER A 711 -5.54 -31.66 5.18
C SER A 711 -5.93 -33.11 5.50
N PRO A 712 -7.11 -33.36 6.09
CA PRO A 712 -7.56 -34.71 6.39
C PRO A 712 -7.72 -35.53 5.09
N PRO A 713 -7.27 -36.79 5.06
CA PRO A 713 -7.34 -37.61 3.86
C PRO A 713 -8.77 -38.04 3.50
N GLU A 714 -9.69 -38.12 4.47
CA GLU A 714 -11.10 -38.45 4.26
C GLU A 714 -11.99 -37.59 5.17
N VAL A 715 -13.05 -37.00 4.62
CA VAL A 715 -13.95 -36.09 5.37
C VAL A 715 -15.29 -36.76 5.75
N GLY A 716 -15.35 -38.09 5.73
CA GLY A 716 -16.55 -38.88 6.04
C GLY A 716 -17.71 -38.74 5.04
N ILE A 717 -17.68 -37.73 4.16
CA ILE A 717 -18.61 -37.53 3.05
C ILE A 717 -17.82 -37.59 1.74
N PRO A 718 -18.12 -38.55 0.83
CA PRO A 718 -17.42 -38.69 -0.44
C PRO A 718 -17.41 -37.41 -1.29
N GLY A 719 -16.29 -37.13 -1.94
CA GLY A 719 -16.09 -35.97 -2.84
C GLY A 719 -15.73 -34.66 -2.12
N TRP A 720 -15.79 -34.61 -0.79
CA TRP A 720 -15.36 -33.44 -0.01
C TRP A 720 -13.91 -33.53 0.42
N ASN A 721 -13.17 -32.45 0.17
CA ASN A 721 -11.83 -32.24 0.69
C ASN A 721 -11.86 -31.07 1.67
N ALA A 722 -11.03 -31.16 2.71
CA ALA A 722 -10.92 -30.16 3.76
C ALA A 722 -9.45 -29.77 3.97
N TRP A 723 -9.25 -28.49 4.27
CA TRP A 723 -7.98 -27.91 4.67
C TRP A 723 -8.21 -26.99 5.87
N HIS A 724 -7.38 -27.09 6.89
CA HIS A 724 -7.49 -26.35 8.14
C HIS A 724 -6.15 -25.70 8.50
N ALA A 725 -6.13 -24.36 8.51
CA ALA A 725 -5.06 -23.60 9.16
C ALA A 725 -5.48 -23.34 10.62
N ILE A 726 -4.82 -24.02 11.55
CA ILE A 726 -5.15 -24.02 12.98
C ILE A 726 -4.09 -23.21 13.71
N VAL A 727 -4.53 -22.17 14.42
CA VAL A 727 -3.67 -21.29 15.21
C VAL A 727 -4.00 -21.43 16.68
N GLN A 728 -3.00 -21.78 17.49
CA GLN A 728 -3.11 -21.76 18.94
C GLN A 728 -2.78 -20.37 19.46
N ALA A 729 -3.79 -19.64 19.92
CA ALA A 729 -3.61 -18.31 20.51
C ALA A 729 -3.84 -18.33 22.03
N ALA A 730 -3.44 -17.25 22.71
CA ALA A 730 -3.47 -17.17 24.17
C ALA A 730 -4.85 -17.44 24.81
N SER A 731 -5.93 -16.99 24.15
CA SER A 731 -7.32 -17.11 24.65
C SER A 731 -8.14 -18.21 23.97
N GLY A 732 -7.56 -18.98 23.05
CA GLY A 732 -8.27 -20.04 22.34
C GLY A 732 -7.60 -20.50 21.05
N THR A 733 -8.22 -21.45 20.38
CA THR A 733 -7.80 -21.91 19.05
C THR A 733 -8.65 -21.22 17.98
N VAL A 734 -8.01 -20.69 16.95
CA VAL A 734 -8.68 -20.14 15.76
C VAL A 734 -8.40 -21.06 14.58
N ILE A 735 -9.43 -21.44 13.84
CA ILE A 735 -9.34 -22.38 12.72
C ILE A 735 -9.93 -21.73 11.47
N TYR A 736 -9.11 -21.55 10.45
CA TYR A 736 -9.56 -21.16 9.11
C TYR A 736 -9.67 -22.41 8.26
N SER A 737 -10.86 -22.69 7.73
CA SER A 737 -11.13 -23.92 6.98
C SER A 737 -11.56 -23.61 5.55
N THR A 738 -10.98 -24.35 4.60
CA THR A 738 -11.42 -24.37 3.20
C THR A 738 -11.99 -25.74 2.91
N MET A 739 -13.21 -25.79 2.40
CA MET A 739 -13.91 -27.00 1.98
C MET A 739 -14.11 -26.96 0.48
N ALA A 740 -13.81 -28.03 -0.24
CA ALA A 740 -14.08 -28.13 -1.67
C ALA A 740 -14.78 -29.44 -2.03
N TYR A 741 -15.79 -29.36 -2.89
CA TYR A 741 -16.48 -30.54 -3.41
C TYR A 741 -16.07 -30.80 -4.86
N PHE A 742 -15.41 -31.94 -5.09
CA PHE A 742 -14.97 -32.40 -6.40
C PHE A 742 -16.07 -33.22 -7.06
N CYS A 743 -16.50 -32.81 -8.25
CA CYS A 743 -17.58 -33.49 -8.97
C CYS A 743 -17.07 -34.73 -9.68
N GLU A 744 -17.81 -35.84 -9.59
CA GLU A 744 -17.66 -36.96 -10.54
C GLU A 744 -18.36 -36.59 -11.87
N GLU A 745 -17.69 -36.75 -13.01
CA GLU A 745 -18.09 -36.27 -14.36
C GLU A 745 -19.51 -36.66 -14.83
N THR A 746 -20.22 -37.54 -14.12
CA THR A 746 -21.53 -38.09 -14.51
C THR A 746 -22.71 -37.66 -13.62
N SER A 747 -22.51 -36.72 -12.69
CA SER A 747 -23.54 -36.32 -11.72
C SER A 747 -24.57 -35.33 -12.31
N GLN A 748 -25.84 -35.46 -11.91
CA GLN A 748 -26.86 -34.44 -12.22
C GLN A 748 -26.57 -33.13 -11.46
N PRO A 749 -27.01 -31.97 -11.97
CA PRO A 749 -26.83 -30.70 -11.27
C PRO A 749 -27.42 -30.73 -9.86
N PHE A 750 -26.67 -30.20 -8.90
CA PHE A 750 -27.04 -30.21 -7.48
C PHE A 750 -27.91 -29.01 -7.11
N ALA A 751 -28.66 -29.13 -6.02
CA ALA A 751 -29.32 -27.99 -5.38
C ALA A 751 -28.38 -27.37 -4.34
N LEU A 752 -28.24 -26.04 -4.35
CA LEU A 752 -27.31 -25.33 -3.47
C LEU A 752 -27.55 -25.64 -1.98
N GLY A 753 -28.80 -25.62 -1.52
CA GLY A 753 -29.13 -25.90 -0.12
C GLY A 753 -28.77 -27.32 0.33
N GLY A 754 -28.73 -28.29 -0.59
CA GLY A 754 -28.25 -29.65 -0.30
C GLY A 754 -26.74 -29.67 -0.11
N LEU A 755 -26.00 -29.01 -1.02
CA LEU A 755 -24.55 -28.88 -0.92
C LEU A 755 -24.11 -28.08 0.32
N GLU A 756 -24.83 -27.03 0.71
CA GLU A 756 -24.56 -26.28 1.93
C GLU A 756 -24.72 -27.14 3.20
N ALA A 757 -25.76 -27.98 3.24
CA ALA A 757 -25.99 -28.89 4.35
C ALA A 757 -24.90 -29.97 4.43
N ASP A 758 -24.50 -30.53 3.29
CA ASP A 758 -23.44 -31.54 3.23
C ASP A 758 -22.06 -30.94 3.51
N MET A 759 -21.78 -29.73 3.02
CA MET A 759 -20.56 -28.97 3.36
C MET A 759 -20.44 -28.74 4.87
N SER A 760 -21.54 -28.37 5.52
CA SER A 760 -21.56 -28.13 6.96
C SER A 760 -21.32 -29.42 7.76
N LYS A 761 -21.89 -30.55 7.33
CA LYS A 761 -21.63 -31.87 7.93
C LYS A 761 -20.18 -32.33 7.69
N ALA A 762 -19.66 -32.12 6.49
CA ALA A 762 -18.29 -32.45 6.11
C ALA A 762 -17.29 -31.67 6.99
N LEU A 763 -17.52 -30.38 7.17
CA LEU A 763 -16.71 -29.55 8.07
C LEU A 763 -16.77 -30.04 9.53
N ASP A 764 -17.95 -30.42 10.01
CA ASP A 764 -18.10 -30.97 11.37
C ASP A 764 -17.31 -32.26 11.55
N GLU A 765 -17.43 -33.18 10.59
CA GLU A 765 -16.70 -34.44 10.62
C GLU A 765 -15.19 -34.21 10.54
N SER A 766 -14.71 -33.30 9.68
CA SER A 766 -13.28 -33.02 9.55
C SER A 766 -12.70 -32.43 10.82
N ILE A 767 -13.42 -31.54 11.52
CA ILE A 767 -12.96 -30.97 12.80
C ILE A 767 -13.06 -32.03 13.92
N ARG A 768 -14.11 -32.86 13.95
CA ARG A 768 -14.23 -33.96 14.93
C ARG A 768 -13.10 -34.98 14.81
N GLN A 769 -12.62 -35.28 13.61
CA GLN A 769 -11.42 -36.12 13.43
C GLN A 769 -10.15 -35.52 14.05
N LEU A 770 -10.04 -34.19 14.07
CA LEU A 770 -8.92 -33.49 14.72
C LEU A 770 -9.06 -33.50 16.25
N ARG A 771 -10.29 -33.62 16.77
CA ARG A 771 -10.62 -33.63 18.21
C ARG A 771 -11.65 -34.71 18.59
N PRO A 772 -11.27 -35.99 18.62
CA PRO A 772 -12.21 -37.11 18.84
C PRO A 772 -12.86 -37.15 20.22
N ASN A 773 -12.44 -36.31 21.18
CA ASN A 773 -12.91 -36.32 22.58
C ASN A 773 -13.91 -35.19 22.92
N GLU A 774 -14.25 -34.28 22.00
CA GLU A 774 -15.20 -33.18 22.24
C GLU A 774 -16.55 -33.49 21.57
N LEU A 775 -17.65 -33.45 22.34
CA LEU A 775 -18.96 -33.99 21.95
C LEU A 775 -19.90 -32.98 21.24
N GLU A 776 -19.65 -31.68 21.33
CA GLU A 776 -20.49 -30.65 20.70
C GLU A 776 -19.63 -29.45 20.22
N ILE A 777 -19.49 -29.28 18.89
CA ILE A 777 -18.85 -28.11 18.28
C ILE A 777 -19.93 -27.37 17.47
N SER A 778 -20.35 -26.19 17.93
CA SER A 778 -21.23 -25.32 17.12
C SER A 778 -20.39 -24.59 16.06
N LEU A 779 -20.30 -25.17 14.87
CA LEU A 779 -19.47 -24.62 13.79
C LEU A 779 -19.91 -23.22 13.32
N GLY A 780 -18.93 -22.42 12.92
CA GLY A 780 -19.15 -21.11 12.35
C GLY A 780 -19.97 -21.20 11.05
N LYS A 781 -20.74 -20.15 10.77
CA LYS A 781 -21.38 -19.97 9.46
C LYS A 781 -20.29 -19.69 8.41
N SER A 782 -20.45 -20.25 7.22
CA SER A 782 -19.56 -19.99 6.07
C SER A 782 -19.41 -18.48 5.83
N SER A 783 -18.17 -18.05 5.61
CA SER A 783 -17.84 -16.65 5.36
C SER A 783 -18.05 -16.28 3.89
N LEU A 784 -17.71 -17.19 2.98
CA LEU A 784 -17.73 -16.99 1.54
C LEU A 784 -17.82 -18.34 0.83
N VAL A 785 -18.62 -18.41 -0.24
CA VAL A 785 -18.81 -19.63 -1.02
C VAL A 785 -18.68 -19.30 -2.50
N TYR A 786 -17.85 -20.06 -3.21
CA TYR A 786 -17.73 -20.04 -4.66
C TYR A 786 -18.52 -21.20 -5.23
N VAL A 787 -19.33 -20.93 -6.26
CA VAL A 787 -20.20 -21.95 -6.84
C VAL A 787 -20.06 -22.00 -8.35
N ASP A 788 -19.82 -23.19 -8.87
CA ASP A 788 -19.87 -23.49 -10.30
C ASP A 788 -21.34 -23.48 -10.78
N ALA A 789 -21.72 -22.43 -11.49
CA ALA A 789 -23.08 -22.23 -11.97
C ALA A 789 -23.52 -23.27 -13.03
N ALA A 790 -22.58 -23.99 -13.65
CA ALA A 790 -22.92 -25.09 -14.55
C ALA A 790 -23.35 -26.35 -13.79
N GLN A 791 -22.87 -26.51 -12.55
CA GLN A 791 -23.07 -27.71 -11.73
C GLN A 791 -24.18 -27.53 -10.68
N VAL A 792 -24.50 -26.29 -10.30
CA VAL A 792 -25.48 -25.99 -9.25
C VAL A 792 -26.66 -25.19 -9.81
N ARG A 793 -27.86 -25.75 -9.67
CA ARG A 793 -29.11 -25.05 -10.04
C ARG A 793 -29.54 -24.12 -8.91
N SER A 794 -30.38 -23.13 -9.27
CA SER A 794 -31.16 -22.38 -8.29
C SER A 794 -30.35 -21.52 -7.31
N LEU A 795 -29.20 -20.99 -7.74
CA LEU A 795 -28.29 -20.15 -6.94
C LEU A 795 -29.00 -19.02 -6.18
N TRP A 796 -30.07 -18.47 -6.76
CA TRP A 796 -30.73 -17.26 -6.28
C TRP A 796 -32.16 -17.49 -5.74
N GLU A 797 -32.60 -18.74 -5.54
CA GLU A 797 -33.95 -19.02 -5.01
C GLU A 797 -34.21 -18.38 -3.63
N HIS A 798 -33.14 -18.05 -2.89
CA HIS A 798 -33.18 -17.41 -1.58
C HIS A 798 -32.60 -15.98 -1.58
N ALA A 799 -32.44 -15.33 -2.74
CA ALA A 799 -31.79 -14.01 -2.86
C ALA A 799 -32.51 -12.88 -2.08
N ASN A 800 -33.79 -13.05 -1.77
CA ASN A 800 -34.59 -12.09 -0.99
C ASN A 800 -34.56 -12.33 0.53
N THR A 801 -34.00 -13.45 0.98
CA THR A 801 -33.71 -13.66 2.40
C THR A 801 -32.28 -13.19 2.67
N PRO A 802 -32.03 -12.37 3.70
CA PRO A 802 -30.67 -12.05 4.13
C PRO A 802 -30.03 -13.30 4.72
N THR A 803 -29.65 -14.25 3.87
CA THR A 803 -28.72 -15.29 4.22
C THR A 803 -27.38 -14.59 4.43
N GLY A 804 -26.75 -14.77 5.58
CA GLY A 804 -25.41 -14.22 5.87
C GLY A 804 -24.30 -14.87 5.03
N LEU A 805 -24.66 -15.48 3.90
CA LEU A 805 -23.79 -16.26 3.03
C LEU A 805 -23.42 -15.41 1.80
N ALA A 806 -22.13 -15.11 1.67
CA ALA A 806 -21.62 -14.48 0.46
C ALA A 806 -21.41 -15.55 -0.62
N ILE A 807 -22.12 -15.44 -1.75
CA ILE A 807 -22.05 -16.40 -2.87
C ILE A 807 -21.39 -15.72 -4.06
N ILE A 808 -20.26 -16.27 -4.53
CA ILE A 808 -19.62 -15.86 -5.76
C ILE A 808 -19.98 -16.87 -6.85
N PRO A 809 -20.84 -16.52 -7.81
CA PRO A 809 -21.16 -17.40 -8.91
C PRO A 809 -20.01 -17.40 -9.92
N CYS A 810 -19.52 -18.59 -10.26
CA CYS A 810 -18.42 -18.81 -11.18
C CYS A 810 -18.94 -19.56 -12.41
N ARG A 811 -18.35 -19.31 -13.58
CA ARG A 811 -18.56 -20.11 -14.79
C ARG A 811 -17.98 -21.51 -14.62
N SER A 812 -16.84 -21.57 -13.95
CA SER A 812 -16.17 -22.80 -13.57
C SER A 812 -15.23 -22.60 -12.39
N ILE A 813 -14.94 -23.69 -11.68
CA ILE A 813 -13.95 -23.72 -10.60
C ILE A 813 -13.03 -24.92 -10.84
N TRP A 814 -11.73 -24.69 -10.69
CA TRP A 814 -10.69 -25.66 -10.99
C TRP A 814 -9.67 -25.77 -9.87
N SER A 815 -9.22 -27.00 -9.60
CA SER A 815 -8.10 -27.27 -8.71
C SER A 815 -6.76 -26.98 -9.40
N PRO A 816 -5.66 -26.84 -8.64
CA PRO A 816 -4.30 -26.78 -9.17
C PRO A 816 -3.90 -27.97 -10.06
N ALA A 817 -4.54 -29.12 -9.85
CA ALA A 817 -4.33 -30.32 -10.66
C ALA A 817 -5.15 -30.32 -11.96
N GLY A 818 -5.98 -29.30 -12.19
CA GLY A 818 -6.87 -29.21 -13.34
C GLY A 818 -8.15 -30.05 -13.20
N GLN A 819 -8.60 -30.35 -11.99
CA GLN A 819 -9.87 -31.05 -11.74
C GLN A 819 -11.01 -30.06 -11.52
N ARG A 820 -12.24 -30.43 -11.90
CA ARG A 820 -13.44 -29.60 -11.68
C ARG A 820 -13.90 -29.64 -10.22
N ILE A 821 -14.20 -28.47 -9.69
CA ILE A 821 -14.78 -28.28 -8.35
C ILE A 821 -16.18 -27.69 -8.54
N ALA A 822 -17.19 -28.22 -7.85
CA ALA A 822 -18.55 -27.67 -7.95
C ALA A 822 -18.76 -26.52 -6.95
N VAL A 823 -18.21 -26.64 -5.73
CA VAL A 823 -18.35 -25.66 -4.65
C VAL A 823 -17.07 -25.57 -3.84
N VAL A 824 -16.68 -24.35 -3.46
CA VAL A 824 -15.67 -24.09 -2.44
C VAL A 824 -16.28 -23.21 -1.35
N GLY A 825 -16.19 -23.62 -0.09
CA GLY A 825 -16.66 -22.83 1.05
C GLY A 825 -15.52 -22.50 2.01
N LEU A 826 -15.52 -21.26 2.49
CA LEU A 826 -14.59 -20.76 3.50
C LEU A 826 -15.30 -20.61 4.84
N PHE A 827 -14.61 -21.02 5.89
CA PHE A 827 -15.13 -21.02 7.25
C PHE A 827 -14.10 -20.54 8.24
N GLU A 828 -14.61 -19.96 9.32
CA GLU A 828 -13.78 -19.55 10.44
C GLU A 828 -14.45 -20.06 11.71
N THR A 829 -13.69 -20.82 12.51
CA THR A 829 -14.16 -21.49 13.71
C THR A 829 -13.27 -21.09 14.88
N ILE A 830 -13.85 -20.63 15.99
CA ILE A 830 -13.12 -20.41 17.24
C ILE A 830 -13.48 -21.49 18.24
N LEU A 831 -12.47 -21.98 18.94
CA LEU A 831 -12.60 -22.82 20.13
C LEU A 831 -12.03 -22.04 21.33
N SER A 832 -12.88 -21.57 22.24
CA SER A 832 -12.42 -20.88 23.45
C SER A 832 -11.99 -21.88 24.54
N GLN A 833 -10.94 -21.55 25.30
CA GLN A 833 -10.63 -22.28 26.54
C GLN A 833 -11.65 -21.90 27.63
N GLU A 834 -12.13 -22.86 28.43
CA GLU A 834 -12.93 -22.54 29.63
C GLU A 834 -12.06 -21.78 30.64
N SER A 835 -12.63 -20.74 31.26
CA SER A 835 -12.03 -19.96 32.35
C SER A 835 -11.98 -20.72 33.67
#